data_AF-A0AAU8UJ93-F1
#
_entry.id   AF-A0AAU8UJ93-F1
#
_cell.length_a   1.000
_cell.length_b   1.000
_cell.length_c   1.000
_cell.angle_alpha   90.00
_cell.angle_beta   90.00
_cell.angle_gamma   90.00
#
_symmetry.space_group_name_H-M   'P 1'
#
loop_
_entity.id
_entity.type
_entity.pdbx_description
1 polymer ?
#
loop_
_entity_poly.entity_id
_entity_poly.type
_entity_poly.pdbx_seq_one_letter_code
_entity_poly.pdbx_strand_id
1 'polypeptide(L)'
;MTSATQSRHPDHGAETRNARRDAQRHGMLECGRNCDVIRHADRFTTLIDGAAYFSTLRAALIRASHTVFIVGWDIDSRMRLVPDGANDGFPEPLGAFLCALAAARPRLRIYVLAWDFAMIYALERDWPPVYRTAWRSHRGIVFQLDGAHPRGASHHQKLVVIDDRVAFVGGLDLTRARWDTPSHAADEPRRRDADGASYRPFHDVQAMFDGDAAAAIGEQARQRWRYACGRRVAIRAQRRRNDGGDPWPPGTPVDVRDVRVGVAYTAPAQRGREPVRQVCALVADAIRAARRHLYIENQYFTAAVVRETLSPRLADACAPDVTVVAPPAHSGWLQEATMGVLRARLHASLVAADRFDRYRLLYPHVDGLDRDWVNVHSKVMIVDDECLVIGSANLNNRSMLLDTECDIALVAAGDARIRAAIAHTRNRLLAEHLGTTVERVAEALALAHRPNEAIERLRAARGRTLLPLDPAVAPQLDALVPVSARLDPERPIEPERLVREFVPLEQRRSLGARLVVLGACVLLVAALAAAWRFSPLAAHVNVATLSEAALRIARLPVAPAILLAGYVVAATLSVPITLLITVTGLVFGAWPGFAYAAAGTMAAAAATYGLGRWLGRDAVRRLAGARANRLSRHLGRSGIVAMTLLRLLPIAPFTVVNLVAGASHIGLRDYLVGTAIGMLPGIALTVTFAHQLGAALAHPGPAAFAWLAAIGAVLIGASVLLVRILRRLQ
;
A
#
# COMPACT_ATOMS: atom_id res chain seq x y z
N MET A 1 -3.19 -72.67 43.29
CA MET A 1 -1.74 -72.66 43.62
C MET A 1 -0.95 -72.36 42.36
N THR A 2 -0.32 -71.18 42.31
CA THR A 2 0.78 -70.69 41.44
C THR A 2 0.63 -69.15 41.39
N SER A 3 1.17 -68.45 42.39
CA SER A 3 2.47 -67.75 42.36
C SER A 3 2.43 -66.46 41.54
N ALA A 4 2.02 -65.35 42.18
CA ALA A 4 2.29 -63.99 41.72
C ALA A 4 3.51 -63.46 42.49
N THR A 5 4.61 -63.23 41.78
CA THR A 5 5.82 -62.60 42.31
C THR A 5 6.06 -61.28 41.57
N GLN A 6 5.98 -60.19 42.32
CA GLN A 6 6.43 -58.86 41.90
C GLN A 6 7.95 -58.85 41.72
N SER A 7 8.45 -58.28 40.62
CA SER A 7 9.82 -57.77 40.54
C SER A 7 9.80 -56.31 40.07
N ARG A 8 10.23 -55.42 40.95
CA ARG A 8 10.52 -54.01 40.67
C ARG A 8 11.83 -53.92 39.87
N HIS A 9 11.82 -53.15 38.79
CA HIS A 9 13.01 -52.48 38.25
C HIS A 9 12.71 -50.97 38.17
N PRO A 10 13.67 -50.10 38.56
CA PRO A 10 13.44 -48.67 38.66
C PRO A 10 13.51 -47.98 37.29
N ASP A 11 12.46 -47.25 36.95
CA ASP A 11 12.36 -46.44 35.75
C ASP A 11 13.16 -45.14 35.92
N HIS A 12 14.46 -45.18 35.55
CA HIS A 12 15.34 -44.02 35.48
C HIS A 12 15.29 -43.31 34.11
N GLY A 13 14.16 -43.37 33.39
CA GLY A 13 14.06 -42.85 32.02
C GLY A 13 13.01 -41.78 31.74
N ALA A 14 12.16 -41.44 32.71
CA ALA A 14 10.95 -40.64 32.44
C ALA A 14 11.02 -39.15 32.82
N GLU A 15 12.03 -38.72 33.60
CA GLU A 15 12.06 -37.35 34.14
C GLU A 15 12.71 -36.27 33.25
N THR A 16 13.28 -36.61 32.09
CA THR A 16 13.99 -35.63 31.24
C THR A 16 13.37 -35.35 29.87
N ARG A 17 12.19 -35.93 29.55
CA ARG A 17 11.54 -35.72 28.23
C ARG A 17 10.33 -34.77 28.19
N ASN A 18 9.98 -34.12 29.30
CA ASN A 18 8.79 -33.27 29.37
C ASN A 18 9.05 -31.78 29.69
N ALA A 19 10.30 -31.30 29.60
CA ALA A 19 10.71 -29.95 30.02
C ALA A 19 10.88 -28.90 28.88
N ARG A 20 10.44 -29.18 27.64
CA ARG A 20 10.41 -28.19 26.54
C ARG A 20 8.99 -27.91 26.05
N ARG A 21 8.04 -27.71 26.97
CA ARG A 21 6.70 -27.20 26.64
C ARG A 21 6.79 -25.74 26.21
N ASP A 22 6.08 -25.39 25.15
CA ASP A 22 5.80 -24.02 24.75
C ASP A 22 5.38 -23.19 25.97
N ALA A 23 6.16 -22.15 26.27
CA ALA A 23 5.80 -21.26 27.35
C ALA A 23 4.49 -20.55 26.99
N GLN A 24 3.47 -20.72 27.82
CA GLN A 24 2.20 -20.00 27.66
C GLN A 24 2.39 -18.48 27.86
N ARG A 25 3.38 -18.09 28.69
CA ARG A 25 3.74 -16.70 28.97
C ARG A 25 5.26 -16.49 29.09
N HIS A 26 5.74 -15.31 28.72
CA HIS A 26 7.13 -14.86 28.93
C HIS A 26 7.17 -13.33 29.05
N GLY A 27 7.41 -12.81 30.25
CA GLY A 27 7.25 -11.38 30.54
C GLY A 27 5.84 -10.90 30.18
N MET A 28 5.74 -9.90 29.30
CA MET A 28 4.45 -9.37 28.83
C MET A 28 3.77 -10.22 27.74
N LEU A 29 4.46 -11.23 27.18
CA LEU A 29 3.94 -12.07 26.12
C LEU A 29 3.05 -13.19 26.66
N GLU A 30 1.95 -13.42 25.97
CA GLU A 30 0.96 -14.45 26.24
C GLU A 30 0.46 -15.09 24.95
N CYS A 31 0.74 -16.38 24.78
CA CYS A 31 0.32 -17.18 23.63
C CYS A 31 -1.22 -17.19 23.52
N GLY A 32 -1.73 -17.01 22.31
CA GLY A 32 -3.16 -16.92 22.01
C GLY A 32 -3.78 -15.53 22.24
N ARG A 33 -3.08 -14.59 22.88
CA ARG A 33 -3.56 -13.20 23.09
C ARG A 33 -2.77 -12.20 22.28
N ASN A 34 -1.51 -11.97 22.63
CA ASN A 34 -0.64 -10.96 22.01
C ASN A 34 0.53 -11.57 21.23
N CYS A 35 0.66 -12.89 21.25
CA CYS A 35 1.50 -13.64 20.32
C CYS A 35 0.85 -15.00 20.04
N ASP A 36 1.23 -15.63 18.95
CA ASP A 36 0.84 -16.99 18.59
C ASP A 36 1.65 -18.01 19.38
N VAL A 37 2.98 -17.83 19.37
CA VAL A 37 3.95 -18.73 19.96
C VAL A 37 5.09 -17.96 20.61
N ILE A 38 5.71 -18.58 21.62
CA ILE A 38 6.98 -18.17 22.21
C ILE A 38 7.97 -19.32 22.01
N ARG A 39 9.10 -19.05 21.35
CA ARG A 39 10.07 -20.08 20.94
C ARG A 39 11.51 -19.68 21.21
N HIS A 40 12.38 -20.67 21.39
CA HIS A 40 13.81 -20.47 21.61
C HIS A 40 14.53 -20.06 20.32
N ALA A 41 15.46 -19.13 20.43
CA ALA A 41 16.50 -18.84 19.45
C ALA A 41 17.87 -18.90 20.13
N ASP A 42 18.83 -19.60 19.53
CA ASP A 42 20.19 -19.71 20.07
C ASP A 42 20.95 -18.39 19.88
N ARG A 43 20.66 -17.68 18.78
CA ARG A 43 21.22 -16.38 18.41
C ARG A 43 20.14 -15.44 17.89
N PHE A 44 20.29 -14.16 18.23
CA PHE A 44 19.46 -13.07 17.75
C PHE A 44 20.34 -11.87 17.38
N THR A 45 20.01 -11.20 16.28
CA THR A 45 20.60 -9.90 15.93
C THR A 45 19.61 -8.99 15.20
N THR A 46 19.79 -7.69 15.41
CA THR A 46 19.10 -6.60 14.71
C THR A 46 19.98 -6.04 13.59
N LEU A 47 19.46 -6.09 12.37
CA LEU A 47 20.06 -5.57 11.15
C LEU A 47 19.38 -4.24 10.81
N ILE A 48 20.15 -3.15 10.88
CA ILE A 48 19.66 -1.81 10.59
C ILE A 48 20.06 -1.45 9.15
N ASP A 49 19.07 -1.00 8.39
CA ASP A 49 19.09 -0.68 6.97
C ASP A 49 19.34 -1.86 6.02
N GLY A 50 19.05 -1.59 4.74
CA GLY A 50 19.15 -2.55 3.66
C GLY A 50 20.58 -3.10 3.47
N ALA A 51 21.63 -2.31 3.68
CA ALA A 51 23.00 -2.77 3.49
C ALA A 51 23.36 -3.92 4.44
N ALA A 52 22.99 -3.81 5.72
CA ALA A 52 23.24 -4.87 6.70
C ALA A 52 22.36 -6.10 6.44
N TYR A 53 21.07 -5.89 6.15
CA TYR A 53 20.13 -6.97 5.88
C TYR A 53 20.48 -7.75 4.61
N PHE A 54 20.60 -7.08 3.46
CA PHE A 54 20.70 -7.74 2.16
C PHE A 54 22.04 -8.48 1.99
N SER A 55 23.14 -7.94 2.50
CA SER A 55 24.44 -8.62 2.51
C SER A 55 24.40 -9.89 3.39
N THR A 56 23.86 -9.78 4.60
CA THR A 56 23.68 -10.91 5.53
C THR A 56 22.75 -11.97 4.93
N LEU A 57 21.65 -11.56 4.32
CA LEU A 57 20.72 -12.45 3.65
C LEU A 57 21.39 -13.21 2.49
N ARG A 58 22.19 -12.53 1.66
CA ARG A 58 22.92 -13.17 0.57
C ARG A 58 23.87 -14.25 1.10
N ALA A 59 24.64 -13.93 2.13
CA ALA A 59 25.54 -14.87 2.79
C ALA A 59 24.78 -16.06 3.40
N ALA A 60 23.58 -15.86 3.96
CA ALA A 60 22.73 -16.92 4.47
C ALA A 60 22.16 -17.82 3.36
N LEU A 61 21.70 -17.23 2.26
CA LEU A 61 21.12 -17.96 1.12
C LEU A 61 22.14 -18.88 0.44
N ILE A 62 23.42 -18.51 0.41
CA ILE A 62 24.50 -19.37 -0.09
C ILE A 62 24.65 -20.65 0.76
N ARG A 63 24.26 -20.62 2.03
CA ARG A 63 24.34 -21.78 2.93
C ARG A 63 23.08 -22.68 2.88
N ALA A 64 22.04 -22.26 2.17
CA ALA A 64 20.78 -22.99 2.08
C ALA A 64 20.96 -24.36 1.42
N SER A 65 20.43 -25.41 2.06
CA SER A 65 20.63 -26.79 1.64
C SER A 65 19.35 -27.49 1.19
N HIS A 66 18.19 -27.12 1.74
CA HIS A 66 16.94 -27.86 1.56
C HIS A 66 15.79 -26.97 1.08
N THR A 67 15.48 -25.91 1.81
CA THR A 67 14.31 -25.07 1.57
C THR A 67 14.58 -23.62 1.87
N VAL A 68 14.18 -22.74 0.97
CA VAL A 68 14.12 -21.30 1.21
C VAL A 68 12.68 -20.86 0.99
N PHE A 69 12.10 -20.14 1.96
CA PHE A 69 10.84 -19.42 1.79
C PHE A 69 11.14 -17.94 1.75
N ILE A 70 10.69 -17.25 0.71
CA ILE A 70 10.71 -15.79 0.58
C ILE A 70 9.26 -15.34 0.47
N VAL A 71 8.81 -14.56 1.42
CA VAL A 71 7.45 -14.04 1.50
C VAL A 71 7.53 -12.52 1.62
N GLY A 72 6.87 -11.81 0.73
CA GLY A 72 6.99 -10.35 0.64
C GLY A 72 5.71 -9.70 0.12
N TRP A 73 5.52 -8.43 0.46
CA TRP A 73 4.52 -7.59 -0.18
C TRP A 73 4.88 -7.40 -1.66
N ASP A 74 6.16 -7.19 -1.95
CA ASP A 74 6.70 -7.06 -3.31
C ASP A 74 8.10 -7.67 -3.44
N ILE A 75 8.42 -8.20 -4.62
CA ILE A 75 9.70 -8.86 -4.89
C ILE A 75 10.14 -8.53 -6.32
N ASP A 76 11.30 -7.88 -6.46
CA ASP A 76 11.92 -7.57 -7.75
C ASP A 76 13.11 -8.49 -8.03
N SER A 77 12.95 -9.36 -9.04
CA SER A 77 14.00 -10.28 -9.50
C SER A 77 15.28 -9.60 -10.00
N ARG A 78 15.26 -8.30 -10.33
CA ARG A 78 16.42 -7.56 -10.84
C ARG A 78 17.23 -6.89 -9.73
N MET A 79 16.68 -6.79 -8.52
CA MET A 79 17.32 -6.16 -7.38
C MET A 79 18.72 -6.77 -7.13
N ARG A 80 19.69 -5.93 -6.77
CA ARG A 80 21.01 -6.36 -6.31
C ARG A 80 21.05 -6.27 -4.79
N LEU A 81 21.35 -7.39 -4.12
CA LEU A 81 21.46 -7.43 -2.66
C LEU A 81 22.72 -6.71 -2.17
N VAL A 82 23.80 -6.77 -2.95
CA VAL A 82 25.09 -6.14 -2.66
C VAL A 82 25.49 -5.29 -3.88
N PRO A 83 25.16 -3.99 -3.91
CA PRO A 83 25.40 -3.13 -5.08
C PRO A 83 26.87 -3.06 -5.51
N ASP A 84 27.81 -3.17 -4.56
CA ASP A 84 29.27 -3.15 -4.81
C ASP A 84 29.83 -4.47 -5.35
N GLY A 85 28.96 -5.47 -5.55
CA GLY A 85 29.35 -6.82 -5.93
C GLY A 85 29.69 -7.67 -4.71
N ALA A 86 29.22 -8.92 -4.72
CA ALA A 86 29.41 -9.83 -3.58
C ALA A 86 30.71 -10.65 -3.67
N ASN A 87 31.34 -10.72 -4.85
CA ASN A 87 32.57 -11.48 -5.12
C ASN A 87 32.53 -12.96 -4.64
N ASP A 88 31.33 -13.57 -4.66
CA ASP A 88 31.08 -14.92 -4.15
C ASP A 88 30.86 -15.96 -5.26
N GLY A 89 31.12 -15.58 -6.52
CA GLY A 89 30.97 -16.43 -7.70
C GLY A 89 29.53 -16.61 -8.18
N PHE A 90 28.54 -15.93 -7.58
CA PHE A 90 27.15 -15.97 -8.03
C PHE A 90 26.71 -14.69 -8.75
N PRO A 91 25.71 -14.75 -9.64
CA PRO A 91 25.16 -13.57 -10.30
C PRO A 91 24.65 -12.50 -9.31
N GLU A 92 24.69 -11.23 -9.71
CA GLU A 92 24.26 -10.11 -8.87
C GLU A 92 22.73 -9.94 -8.78
N PRO A 93 21.95 -10.00 -9.88
CA PRO A 93 20.50 -9.85 -9.80
C PRO A 93 19.87 -10.99 -9.00
N LEU A 94 18.97 -10.66 -8.06
CA LEU A 94 18.31 -11.59 -7.14
C LEU A 94 17.76 -12.83 -7.85
N GLY A 95 17.09 -12.64 -8.98
CA GLY A 95 16.49 -13.73 -9.71
C GLY A 95 17.50 -14.68 -10.35
N ALA A 96 18.58 -14.13 -10.91
CA ALA A 96 19.68 -14.92 -11.46
C ALA A 96 20.46 -15.64 -10.35
N PHE A 97 20.68 -14.96 -9.22
CA PHE A 97 21.29 -15.53 -8.02
C PHE A 97 20.51 -16.74 -7.50
N LEU A 98 19.20 -16.62 -7.28
CA LEU A 98 18.36 -17.72 -6.80
C LEU A 98 18.34 -18.89 -7.80
N CYS A 99 18.29 -18.61 -9.11
CA CYS A 99 18.39 -19.65 -10.14
C CYS A 99 19.74 -20.38 -10.08
N ALA A 100 20.85 -19.65 -9.98
CA ALA A 100 22.19 -20.24 -9.85
C ALA A 100 22.34 -21.06 -8.56
N LEU A 101 21.81 -20.60 -7.43
CA LEU A 101 21.77 -21.37 -6.18
C LEU A 101 21.00 -22.67 -6.33
N ALA A 102 19.81 -22.62 -6.92
CA ALA A 102 18.96 -23.78 -7.13
C ALA A 102 19.55 -24.76 -8.16
N ALA A 103 20.31 -24.28 -9.14
CA ALA A 103 21.04 -25.11 -10.10
C ALA A 103 22.24 -25.81 -9.45
N ALA A 104 23.02 -25.08 -8.64
CA ALA A 104 24.16 -25.61 -7.90
C ALA A 104 23.76 -26.65 -6.83
N ARG A 105 22.50 -26.61 -6.35
CA ARG A 105 21.99 -27.49 -5.30
C ARG A 105 20.71 -28.19 -5.74
N PRO A 106 20.79 -29.36 -6.40
CA PRO A 106 19.62 -30.08 -6.93
C PRO A 106 18.56 -30.47 -5.88
N ARG A 107 18.93 -30.50 -4.59
CA ARG A 107 18.03 -30.78 -3.46
C ARG A 107 17.36 -29.54 -2.87
N LEU A 108 17.89 -28.35 -3.16
CA LEU A 108 17.35 -27.08 -2.68
C LEU A 108 16.05 -26.76 -3.42
N ARG A 109 15.04 -26.35 -2.67
CA ARG A 109 13.81 -25.80 -3.22
C ARG A 109 13.54 -24.41 -2.68
N ILE A 110 13.35 -23.46 -3.58
CA ILE A 110 13.09 -22.06 -3.24
C ILE A 110 11.63 -21.75 -3.53
N TYR A 111 10.90 -21.28 -2.52
CA TYR A 111 9.49 -20.90 -2.57
C TYR A 111 9.40 -19.39 -2.43
N VAL A 112 8.82 -18.73 -3.42
CA VAL A 112 8.67 -17.27 -3.46
C VAL A 112 7.19 -16.93 -3.52
N LEU A 113 6.69 -16.23 -2.52
CA LEU A 113 5.29 -15.83 -2.40
C LEU A 113 5.20 -14.30 -2.32
N ALA A 114 4.58 -13.67 -3.32
CA ALA A 114 4.40 -12.23 -3.39
C ALA A 114 2.90 -11.86 -3.41
N TRP A 115 2.51 -10.67 -2.94
CA TRP A 115 1.10 -10.25 -2.92
C TRP A 115 0.45 -10.11 -4.31
N ASP A 116 -0.82 -10.54 -4.48
CA ASP A 116 -1.58 -10.56 -5.74
C ASP A 116 -2.36 -9.26 -6.08
N PHE A 117 -1.78 -8.08 -5.83
CA PHE A 117 -2.20 -6.79 -6.42
C PHE A 117 -3.56 -6.21 -5.98
N ALA A 118 -3.54 -4.93 -5.61
CA ALA A 118 -4.70 -4.04 -5.74
C ALA A 118 -4.33 -2.87 -6.67
N MET A 119 -5.19 -2.58 -7.65
CA MET A 119 -5.01 -1.56 -8.70
C MET A 119 -4.70 -0.13 -8.19
N ILE A 120 -4.91 0.12 -6.90
CA ILE A 120 -4.65 1.41 -6.23
C ILE A 120 -3.14 1.67 -6.05
N TYR A 121 -2.30 0.64 -5.98
CA TYR A 121 -0.84 0.78 -5.84
C TYR A 121 -0.08 0.66 -7.17
N ALA A 122 -0.77 0.77 -8.30
CA ALA A 122 -0.20 0.56 -9.64
C ALA A 122 0.88 1.58 -10.04
N LEU A 123 0.99 2.71 -9.33
CA LEU A 123 2.01 3.74 -9.56
C LEU A 123 3.26 3.58 -8.68
N GLU A 124 3.17 2.80 -7.59
CA GLU A 124 4.27 2.55 -6.65
C GLU A 124 4.95 1.21 -6.89
N ARG A 125 4.30 0.34 -7.66
CA ARG A 125 4.79 -0.96 -8.11
C ARG A 125 4.97 -0.95 -9.61
N ASP A 126 5.87 -1.79 -10.11
CA ASP A 126 5.93 -2.07 -11.54
C ASP A 126 4.70 -2.88 -11.98
N TRP A 127 4.22 -2.58 -13.19
CA TRP A 127 3.08 -3.21 -13.85
C TRP A 127 3.27 -4.73 -14.01
N PRO A 128 2.26 -5.60 -13.81
CA PRO A 128 2.48 -7.04 -13.87
C PRO A 128 2.53 -7.60 -15.32
N PRO A 129 3.44 -8.56 -15.65
CA PRO A 129 4.90 -8.40 -15.59
C PRO A 129 5.68 -9.04 -16.76
N VAL A 130 6.78 -8.40 -17.18
CA VAL A 130 7.90 -8.99 -17.94
C VAL A 130 8.78 -9.93 -17.06
N TYR A 131 8.58 -9.89 -15.74
CA TYR A 131 9.36 -10.57 -14.70
C TYR A 131 9.06 -12.08 -14.50
N ARG A 132 8.11 -12.64 -15.27
CA ARG A 132 7.65 -14.04 -15.10
C ARG A 132 8.57 -15.10 -15.72
N THR A 133 9.43 -14.73 -16.66
CA THR A 133 10.08 -15.72 -17.54
C THR A 133 11.27 -16.41 -16.89
N ALA A 134 12.02 -15.72 -16.03
CA ALA A 134 13.24 -16.26 -15.42
C ALA A 134 12.97 -17.31 -14.32
N TRP A 135 11.94 -17.11 -13.48
CA TRP A 135 11.65 -18.03 -12.37
C TRP A 135 10.73 -19.19 -12.75
N ARG A 136 9.78 -18.97 -13.67
CA ARG A 136 8.84 -20.02 -14.08
C ARG A 136 9.50 -21.18 -14.82
N SER A 137 10.69 -20.97 -15.39
CA SER A 137 11.42 -21.98 -16.15
C SER A 137 12.35 -22.85 -15.30
N HIS A 138 12.73 -22.41 -14.09
CA HIS A 138 13.71 -23.13 -13.28
C HIS A 138 13.04 -24.17 -12.36
N ARG A 139 13.40 -25.45 -12.51
CA ARG A 139 12.79 -26.56 -11.73
C ARG A 139 12.97 -26.43 -10.23
N GLY A 140 13.99 -25.74 -9.74
CA GLY A 140 14.25 -25.56 -8.30
C GLY A 140 13.50 -24.40 -7.62
N ILE A 141 12.82 -23.54 -8.38
CA ILE A 141 12.10 -22.37 -7.84
C ILE A 141 10.60 -22.54 -8.06
N VAL A 142 9.81 -22.19 -7.06
CA VAL A 142 8.34 -22.14 -7.13
C VAL A 142 7.90 -20.74 -6.75
N PHE A 143 7.37 -20.00 -7.73
CA PHE A 143 6.86 -18.65 -7.53
C PHE A 143 5.33 -18.64 -7.56
N GLN A 144 4.70 -17.95 -6.62
CA GLN A 144 3.24 -17.80 -6.53
C GLN A 144 2.84 -16.39 -6.06
N LEU A 145 1.63 -16.00 -6.46
CA LEU A 145 0.99 -14.78 -5.97
C LEU A 145 -0.04 -15.13 -4.88
N ASP A 146 -0.07 -14.36 -3.79
CA ASP A 146 -0.97 -14.53 -2.65
C ASP A 146 -2.13 -13.54 -2.69
N GLY A 147 -3.33 -14.05 -2.95
CA GLY A 147 -4.62 -13.35 -2.79
C GLY A 147 -5.51 -13.91 -1.71
N ALA A 148 -4.95 -14.67 -0.78
CA ALA A 148 -5.67 -15.22 0.35
C ALA A 148 -5.87 -14.16 1.44
N HIS A 149 -6.57 -13.07 1.09
CA HIS A 149 -7.09 -12.06 2.00
C HIS A 149 -8.39 -11.43 1.43
N PRO A 150 -9.19 -10.70 2.23
CA PRO A 150 -10.35 -9.97 1.75
C PRO A 150 -10.00 -8.87 0.74
N ARG A 151 -11.01 -8.43 -0.04
CA ARG A 151 -10.84 -7.30 -0.97
C ARG A 151 -10.49 -6.03 -0.21
N GLY A 152 -9.48 -5.31 -0.68
CA GLY A 152 -9.00 -4.08 -0.05
C GLY A 152 -7.96 -4.28 1.06
N ALA A 153 -7.72 -5.52 1.48
CA ALA A 153 -6.56 -5.92 2.29
C ALA A 153 -5.34 -6.20 1.40
N SER A 154 -4.16 -6.28 2.02
CA SER A 154 -2.91 -6.68 1.37
C SER A 154 -2.19 -7.81 2.13
N HIS A 155 -1.40 -8.59 1.40
CA HIS A 155 -0.35 -9.41 1.98
C HIS A 155 0.86 -8.50 2.28
N HIS A 156 1.19 -8.28 3.56
CA HIS A 156 2.21 -7.28 3.94
C HIS A 156 3.38 -7.83 4.78
N GLN A 157 3.43 -9.14 5.01
CA GLN A 157 4.56 -9.80 5.68
C GLN A 157 5.83 -9.72 4.82
N LYS A 158 6.99 -9.47 5.46
CA LYS A 158 8.31 -9.61 4.84
C LYS A 158 9.15 -10.58 5.67
N LEU A 159 9.21 -11.83 5.21
CA LEU A 159 9.93 -12.89 5.89
C LEU A 159 10.73 -13.76 4.95
N VAL A 160 11.93 -14.13 5.38
CA VAL A 160 12.77 -15.13 4.70
C VAL A 160 13.13 -16.22 5.69
N VAL A 161 12.92 -17.48 5.32
CA VAL A 161 13.27 -18.63 6.17
C VAL A 161 14.13 -19.60 5.38
N ILE A 162 15.26 -19.98 5.96
CA ILE A 162 16.25 -20.88 5.36
C ILE A 162 16.32 -22.14 6.21
N ASP A 163 15.98 -23.28 5.58
CA ASP A 163 16.03 -24.63 6.13
C ASP A 163 15.25 -24.85 7.44
N ASP A 164 14.29 -23.98 7.79
CA ASP A 164 13.65 -23.92 9.12
C ASP A 164 14.66 -23.71 10.26
N ARG A 165 15.85 -23.18 9.97
CA ARG A 165 16.96 -23.01 10.91
C ARG A 165 17.32 -21.56 11.15
N VAL A 166 17.16 -20.69 10.15
CA VAL A 166 17.39 -19.23 10.25
C VAL A 166 16.21 -18.51 9.62
N ALA A 167 15.74 -17.45 10.28
CA ALA A 167 14.68 -16.60 9.78
C ALA A 167 15.07 -15.11 9.84
N PHE A 168 14.52 -14.35 8.89
CA PHE A 168 14.56 -12.91 8.84
C PHE A 168 13.13 -12.37 8.88
N VAL A 169 12.83 -11.43 9.76
CA VAL A 169 11.51 -10.79 9.91
C VAL A 169 11.68 -9.29 10.15
N GLY A 170 10.90 -8.45 9.47
CA GLY A 170 10.97 -6.99 9.63
C GLY A 170 10.25 -6.24 8.52
N GLY A 171 10.71 -5.01 8.24
CA GLY A 171 10.08 -4.09 7.28
C GLY A 171 10.55 -4.22 5.83
N LEU A 172 11.69 -4.89 5.58
CA LEU A 172 12.37 -4.84 4.28
C LEU A 172 11.88 -5.91 3.30
N ASP A 173 11.22 -5.46 2.22
CA ASP A 173 10.92 -6.25 1.03
C ASP A 173 12.16 -6.45 0.15
N LEU A 174 12.21 -7.56 -0.60
CA LEU A 174 13.26 -7.81 -1.61
C LEU A 174 12.92 -7.14 -2.95
N THR A 175 12.78 -5.81 -2.93
CA THR A 175 12.37 -5.01 -4.10
C THR A 175 13.21 -3.72 -4.24
N ARG A 176 12.95 -2.97 -5.32
CA ARG A 176 13.66 -1.72 -5.66
C ARG A 176 13.66 -0.70 -4.52
N ALA A 177 14.67 0.17 -4.47
CA ALA A 177 14.69 1.33 -3.58
C ALA A 177 14.61 1.05 -2.07
N ARG A 178 15.15 -0.10 -1.61
CA ARG A 178 15.23 -0.48 -0.18
C ARG A 178 16.66 -0.53 0.37
N TRP A 179 17.68 -0.54 -0.50
CA TRP A 179 19.07 -0.60 -0.07
C TRP A 179 19.53 0.80 0.40
N ASP A 180 20.14 0.86 1.58
CA ASP A 180 20.77 2.06 2.13
C ASP A 180 21.78 1.65 3.19
N THR A 181 22.63 2.59 3.61
CA THR A 181 23.54 2.44 4.74
C THR A 181 23.10 3.32 5.91
N PRO A 182 23.56 3.01 7.13
CA PRO A 182 23.36 3.85 8.31
C PRO A 182 23.93 5.26 8.22
N SER A 183 24.56 5.67 7.11
CA SER A 183 24.96 7.07 6.90
C SER A 183 23.82 7.93 6.34
N HIS A 184 22.90 7.34 5.58
CA HIS A 184 21.89 8.02 4.76
C HIS A 184 22.44 9.22 3.97
N ALA A 185 23.69 9.12 3.51
CA ALA A 185 24.34 10.21 2.76
C ALA A 185 23.47 10.63 1.57
N ALA A 186 23.27 11.95 1.42
CA ALA A 186 22.41 12.53 0.40
C ALA A 186 22.85 12.13 -1.02
N ASP A 187 24.16 12.02 -1.23
CA ASP A 187 24.83 11.74 -2.50
C ASP A 187 25.36 10.31 -2.61
N GLU A 188 24.75 9.34 -1.92
CA GLU A 188 25.16 7.92 -1.97
C GLU A 188 25.03 7.33 -3.40
N PRO A 189 26.14 7.07 -4.13
CA PRO A 189 26.09 6.66 -5.54
C PRO A 189 25.51 5.26 -5.75
N ARG A 190 25.55 4.39 -4.73
CA ARG A 190 25.05 3.00 -4.78
C ARG A 190 23.53 2.90 -4.67
N ARG A 191 22.89 3.98 -4.23
CA ARG A 191 21.44 4.11 -4.05
C ARG A 191 20.74 4.27 -5.40
N ARG A 192 20.75 3.20 -6.20
CA ARG A 192 20.17 3.12 -7.54
C ARG A 192 19.34 1.86 -7.71
N ASP A 193 18.20 1.97 -8.37
CA ASP A 193 17.39 0.80 -8.71
C ASP A 193 17.97 0.03 -9.90
N ALA A 194 17.28 -1.06 -10.29
CA ALA A 194 17.72 -1.91 -11.38
C ALA A 194 17.75 -1.19 -12.76
N ASP A 195 17.00 -0.09 -12.88
CA ASP A 195 16.94 0.74 -14.09
C ASP A 195 17.95 1.91 -14.04
N GLY A 196 18.77 1.95 -12.97
CA GLY A 196 19.82 2.95 -12.76
C GLY A 196 19.33 4.26 -12.15
N ALA A 197 18.04 4.38 -11.84
CA ALA A 197 17.45 5.57 -11.26
C ALA A 197 17.85 5.70 -9.78
N SER A 198 18.34 6.88 -9.40
CA SER A 198 18.57 7.21 -8.00
C SER A 198 17.25 7.35 -7.25
N TYR A 199 17.23 6.92 -5.99
CA TYR A 199 16.09 7.09 -5.09
C TYR A 199 16.52 7.82 -3.82
N ARG A 200 15.59 8.15 -2.91
CA ARG A 200 15.87 8.87 -1.65
C ARG A 200 16.44 7.95 -0.55
N PRO A 201 16.97 8.50 0.55
CA PRO A 201 17.34 7.68 1.69
C PRO A 201 16.20 6.89 2.30
N PHE A 202 16.53 5.69 2.77
CA PHE A 202 15.57 4.68 3.18
C PHE A 202 16.07 4.00 4.45
N HIS A 203 15.34 4.19 5.54
CA HIS A 203 15.68 3.62 6.83
C HIS A 203 14.70 2.50 7.20
N ASP A 204 15.20 1.36 7.62
CA ASP A 204 14.36 0.22 8.03
C ASP A 204 15.13 -0.77 8.92
N VAL A 205 14.43 -1.71 9.54
CA VAL A 205 15.01 -2.69 10.47
C VAL A 205 14.49 -4.09 10.17
N GLN A 206 15.43 -5.05 10.17
CA GLN A 206 15.16 -6.48 10.07
C GLN A 206 15.79 -7.22 11.26
N ALA A 207 15.07 -8.16 11.84
CA ALA A 207 15.63 -9.10 12.81
C ALA A 207 16.09 -10.39 12.11
N MET A 208 17.19 -10.96 12.58
CA MET A 208 17.66 -12.29 12.19
C MET A 208 17.83 -13.15 13.45
N PHE A 209 17.31 -14.38 13.39
CA PHE A 209 17.42 -15.34 14.49
C PHE A 209 17.38 -16.78 13.99
N ASP A 210 17.88 -17.71 14.81
CA ASP A 210 17.88 -19.14 14.53
C ASP A 210 17.01 -19.94 15.51
N GLY A 211 17.21 -21.27 15.54
CA GLY A 211 16.54 -22.16 16.48
C GLY A 211 15.07 -22.45 16.17
N ASP A 212 14.32 -22.84 17.20
CA ASP A 212 12.90 -23.19 17.06
C ASP A 212 12.01 -21.99 16.72
N ALA A 213 12.45 -20.76 17.03
CA ALA A 213 11.80 -19.54 16.59
C ALA A 213 11.84 -19.41 15.06
N ALA A 214 12.98 -19.68 14.43
CA ALA A 214 13.07 -19.68 12.96
C ALA A 214 12.18 -20.75 12.31
N ALA A 215 12.07 -21.92 12.95
CA ALA A 215 11.17 -22.99 12.49
C ALA A 215 9.69 -22.55 12.55
N ALA A 216 9.28 -21.78 13.56
CA ALA A 216 7.93 -21.24 13.66
C ALA A 216 7.60 -20.25 12.53
N ILE A 217 8.54 -19.39 12.14
CA ILE A 217 8.36 -18.54 10.95
C ILE A 217 8.21 -19.39 9.68
N GLY A 218 8.96 -20.49 9.58
CA GLY A 218 8.82 -21.46 8.49
C GLY A 218 7.43 -22.10 8.44
N GLU A 219 6.86 -22.44 9.60
CA GLU A 219 5.50 -22.97 9.70
C GLU A 219 4.47 -21.97 9.18
N GLN A 220 4.63 -20.70 9.50
CA GLN A 220 3.79 -19.64 8.95
C GLN A 220 3.94 -19.48 7.45
N ALA A 221 5.18 -19.45 6.93
CA ALA A 221 5.41 -19.35 5.50
C ALA A 221 4.69 -20.49 4.73
N ARG A 222 4.68 -21.70 5.30
CA ARG A 222 3.96 -22.86 4.74
C ARG A 222 2.45 -22.77 4.90
N GLN A 223 1.97 -22.29 6.04
CA GLN A 223 0.55 -22.08 6.29
C GLN A 223 -0.01 -21.04 5.30
N ARG A 224 0.71 -19.94 5.12
CA ARG A 224 0.47 -18.91 4.13
C ARG A 224 0.44 -19.48 2.71
N TRP A 225 1.46 -20.26 2.35
CA TRP A 225 1.53 -20.93 1.05
C TRP A 225 0.32 -21.82 0.80
N ARG A 226 -0.10 -22.59 1.81
CA ARG A 226 -1.30 -23.42 1.74
C ARG A 226 -2.56 -22.59 1.54
N TYR A 227 -2.65 -21.41 2.15
CA TYR A 227 -3.78 -20.50 1.98
C TYR A 227 -3.85 -19.90 0.58
N ALA A 228 -2.71 -19.47 0.03
CA ALA A 228 -2.61 -18.94 -1.32
C ALA A 228 -2.90 -19.99 -2.39
N CYS A 229 -2.33 -21.20 -2.23
CA CYS A 229 -2.25 -22.18 -3.31
C CYS A 229 -3.14 -23.43 -3.12
N GLY A 230 -3.75 -23.62 -1.96
CA GLY A 230 -4.51 -24.84 -1.60
C GLY A 230 -3.65 -26.10 -1.41
N ARG A 231 -2.34 -26.03 -1.63
CA ARG A 231 -1.41 -27.18 -1.58
C ARG A 231 -0.47 -27.07 -0.39
N ARG A 232 -0.24 -28.20 0.29
CA ARG A 232 0.81 -28.31 1.31
C ARG A 232 2.17 -28.43 0.64
N VAL A 233 3.17 -27.76 1.21
CA VAL A 233 4.57 -27.94 0.84
C VAL A 233 5.11 -29.19 1.54
N ALA A 234 5.63 -30.15 0.78
CA ALA A 234 6.30 -31.31 1.34
C ALA A 234 7.71 -30.90 1.81
N ILE A 235 7.97 -30.97 3.12
CA ILE A 235 9.27 -30.61 3.67
C ILE A 235 10.20 -31.82 3.65
N ARG A 236 11.39 -31.65 3.08
CA ARG A 236 12.50 -32.60 3.24
C ARG A 236 13.42 -32.25 4.42
N ALA A 237 13.49 -30.97 4.80
CA ALA A 237 14.35 -30.42 5.86
C ALA A 237 14.08 -30.99 7.27
N GLN A 238 12.82 -31.18 7.66
CA GLN A 238 12.44 -31.71 8.98
C GLN A 238 13.03 -33.10 9.30
N ARG A 239 13.42 -33.88 8.28
CA ARG A 239 14.04 -35.20 8.47
C ARG A 239 15.53 -35.14 8.81
N ARG A 240 16.18 -33.96 8.72
CA ARG A 240 17.64 -33.82 8.68
C ARG A 240 18.15 -32.56 9.40
N ARG A 241 17.56 -32.19 10.56
CA ARG A 241 17.99 -31.02 11.37
C ARG A 241 19.50 -31.02 11.70
N ASN A 242 20.17 -32.18 11.68
CA ASN A 242 21.58 -32.35 12.06
C ASN A 242 22.56 -32.59 10.90
N ASP A 243 22.12 -32.55 9.64
CA ASP A 243 22.95 -33.00 8.49
C ASP A 243 23.78 -31.86 7.86
N GLY A 244 23.78 -30.65 8.43
CA GLY A 244 24.41 -29.47 7.84
C GLY A 244 25.13 -28.59 8.85
N GLY A 245 26.17 -27.89 8.38
CA GLY A 245 26.95 -26.93 9.17
C GLY A 245 26.13 -25.78 9.75
N ASP A 246 26.80 -24.88 10.46
CA ASP A 246 26.16 -23.73 11.12
C ASP A 246 25.37 -22.87 10.11
N PRO A 247 24.05 -22.69 10.27
CA PRO A 247 23.23 -21.93 9.33
C PRO A 247 23.45 -20.42 9.44
N TRP A 248 24.09 -19.94 10.52
CA TRP A 248 24.41 -18.53 10.71
C TRP A 248 25.54 -18.11 9.76
N PRO A 249 25.41 -16.99 9.04
CA PRO A 249 26.45 -16.52 8.15
C PRO A 249 27.71 -16.12 8.93
N PRO A 250 28.90 -16.49 8.46
CA PRO A 250 30.16 -16.03 9.07
C PRO A 250 30.25 -14.51 9.07
N GLY A 251 30.78 -13.94 10.16
CA GLY A 251 30.96 -12.49 10.30
C GLY A 251 29.70 -11.70 10.69
N THR A 252 28.52 -12.31 10.69
CA THR A 252 27.30 -11.68 11.19
C THR A 252 27.34 -11.60 12.72
N PRO A 253 27.23 -10.41 13.32
CA PRO A 253 27.27 -10.25 14.78
C PRO A 253 26.10 -10.96 15.44
N VAL A 254 26.27 -11.29 16.71
CA VAL A 254 25.21 -11.85 17.56
C VAL A 254 25.01 -10.86 18.71
N ASP A 255 23.87 -10.18 18.74
CA ASP A 255 23.58 -9.20 19.78
C ASP A 255 23.27 -9.88 21.12
N VAL A 256 22.60 -11.05 21.07
CA VAL A 256 22.31 -11.86 22.26
C VAL A 256 22.11 -13.33 21.91
N ARG A 257 22.44 -14.20 22.88
CA ARG A 257 22.29 -15.66 22.80
C ARG A 257 21.27 -16.19 23.79
N ASP A 258 20.69 -17.32 23.43
CA ASP A 258 19.78 -18.12 24.26
C ASP A 258 18.58 -17.30 24.73
N VAL A 259 17.73 -16.91 23.77
CA VAL A 259 16.59 -16.03 23.99
C VAL A 259 15.26 -16.69 23.63
N ARG A 260 14.17 -16.11 24.15
CA ARG A 260 12.80 -16.46 23.75
C ARG A 260 12.22 -15.34 22.90
N VAL A 261 11.77 -15.70 21.70
CA VAL A 261 11.12 -14.80 20.74
C VAL A 261 9.64 -15.14 20.68
N GLY A 262 8.79 -14.15 20.98
CA GLY A 262 7.36 -14.20 20.68
C GLY A 262 7.11 -13.86 19.22
N VAL A 263 6.17 -14.53 18.58
CA VAL A 263 5.75 -14.19 17.22
C VAL A 263 4.26 -13.84 17.21
N ALA A 264 3.91 -12.70 16.64
CA ALA A 264 2.54 -12.18 16.58
C ALA A 264 2.13 -11.93 15.12
N TYR A 265 0.87 -12.21 14.81
CA TYR A 265 0.32 -11.96 13.48
C TYR A 265 -0.90 -11.04 13.51
N THR A 266 -1.11 -10.35 12.40
CA THR A 266 -2.42 -9.86 12.01
C THR A 266 -2.90 -10.70 10.84
N ALA A 267 -4.15 -11.15 10.89
CA ALA A 267 -4.82 -11.72 9.73
C ALA A 267 -6.32 -11.39 9.79
N PRO A 268 -6.92 -10.87 8.71
CA PRO A 268 -8.35 -10.59 8.69
C PRO A 268 -9.16 -11.89 8.61
N ALA A 269 -10.44 -11.82 8.98
CA ALA A 269 -11.36 -12.92 8.82
C ALA A 269 -11.50 -13.29 7.32
N GLN A 270 -11.37 -14.57 6.99
CA GLN A 270 -11.50 -15.02 5.60
C GLN A 270 -11.88 -16.50 5.49
N ARG A 271 -12.85 -16.81 4.61
CA ARG A 271 -13.27 -18.19 4.29
C ARG A 271 -13.54 -19.05 5.54
N GLY A 272 -14.31 -18.51 6.49
CA GLY A 272 -14.69 -19.20 7.72
C GLY A 272 -13.60 -19.28 8.80
N ARG A 273 -12.50 -18.54 8.65
CA ARG A 273 -11.45 -18.41 9.67
C ARG A 273 -11.66 -17.14 10.48
N GLU A 274 -11.50 -17.27 11.79
CA GLU A 274 -11.50 -16.15 12.72
C GLU A 274 -10.33 -15.19 12.45
N PRO A 275 -10.52 -13.88 12.69
CA PRO A 275 -9.45 -12.90 12.55
C PRO A 275 -8.40 -13.09 13.65
N VAL A 276 -7.13 -12.93 13.27
CA VAL A 276 -6.00 -12.89 14.19
C VAL A 276 -5.62 -11.43 14.43
N ARG A 277 -5.57 -11.00 15.69
CA ARG A 277 -5.29 -9.60 16.10
C ARG A 277 -4.18 -9.51 17.15
N GLN A 278 -3.23 -10.43 17.09
CA GLN A 278 -2.18 -10.55 18.10
C GLN A 278 -1.26 -9.33 18.10
N VAL A 279 -0.90 -8.80 16.93
CA VAL A 279 -0.09 -7.57 16.82
C VAL A 279 -0.78 -6.37 17.47
N CYS A 280 -2.08 -6.19 17.23
CA CYS A 280 -2.86 -5.12 17.87
C CYS A 280 -2.85 -5.25 19.40
N ALA A 281 -3.01 -6.48 19.91
CA ALA A 281 -2.89 -6.75 21.35
C ALA A 281 -1.46 -6.51 21.87
N LEU A 282 -0.43 -6.90 21.12
CA LEU A 282 0.97 -6.68 21.46
C LEU A 282 1.30 -5.19 21.59
N VAL A 283 0.91 -4.38 20.60
CA VAL A 283 1.07 -2.91 20.63
C VAL A 283 0.37 -2.32 21.84
N ALA A 284 -0.89 -2.71 22.09
CA ALA A 284 -1.66 -2.20 23.22
C ALA A 284 -1.01 -2.57 24.57
N ASP A 285 -0.55 -3.80 24.71
CA ASP A 285 0.11 -4.27 25.93
C ASP A 285 1.49 -3.64 26.13
N ALA A 286 2.24 -3.42 25.05
CA ALA A 286 3.55 -2.76 25.07
C ALA A 286 3.42 -1.32 25.59
N ILE A 287 2.46 -0.57 25.04
CA ILE A 287 2.16 0.80 25.50
C ILE A 287 1.71 0.81 26.97
N ARG A 288 0.85 -0.13 27.38
CA ARG A 288 0.40 -0.23 28.78
C ARG A 288 1.51 -0.66 29.73
N ALA A 289 2.47 -1.47 29.27
CA ALA A 289 3.59 -1.94 30.07
C ALA A 289 4.62 -0.83 30.30
N ALA A 290 4.77 0.13 29.38
CA ALA A 290 5.74 1.21 29.47
C ALA A 290 5.61 2.03 30.77
N ARG A 291 6.75 2.22 31.45
CA ARG A 291 6.90 2.95 32.71
C ARG A 291 7.92 4.09 32.61
N ARG A 292 9.02 3.90 31.89
CA ARG A 292 10.14 4.85 31.81
C ARG A 292 10.29 5.45 30.43
N HIS A 293 10.35 4.62 29.40
CA HIS A 293 10.60 5.01 28.03
C HIS A 293 9.84 4.15 27.02
N LEU A 294 9.19 4.80 26.07
CA LEU A 294 8.59 4.19 24.90
C LEU A 294 9.22 4.81 23.65
N TYR A 295 10.12 4.09 22.99
CA TYR A 295 10.74 4.48 21.73
C TYR A 295 10.04 3.77 20.57
N ILE A 296 9.58 4.51 19.58
CA ILE A 296 8.87 3.97 18.41
C ILE A 296 9.53 4.52 17.16
N GLU A 297 9.76 3.66 16.18
CA GLU A 297 9.95 4.08 14.80
C GLU A 297 8.86 3.45 13.94
N ASN A 298 8.14 4.28 13.19
CA ASN A 298 7.10 3.75 12.32
C ASN A 298 6.85 4.58 11.07
N GLN A 299 6.68 3.88 9.94
CA GLN A 299 6.29 4.50 8.66
C GLN A 299 4.96 5.25 8.76
N TYR A 300 3.96 4.65 9.41
CA TYR A 300 2.66 5.28 9.62
C TYR A 300 2.34 5.33 11.10
N PHE A 301 1.85 6.48 11.55
CA PHE A 301 1.49 6.71 12.95
C PHE A 301 0.07 7.30 12.99
N THR A 302 -0.93 6.43 12.81
CA THR A 302 -2.35 6.78 12.63
C THR A 302 -3.31 5.88 13.40
N ALA A 303 -2.82 4.82 14.05
CA ALA A 303 -3.66 3.76 14.61
C ALA A 303 -4.51 4.21 15.81
N ALA A 304 -5.77 3.80 15.82
CA ALA A 304 -6.70 4.03 16.92
C ALA A 304 -6.23 3.38 18.23
N VAL A 305 -5.64 2.18 18.15
CA VAL A 305 -5.11 1.48 19.35
C VAL A 305 -4.01 2.29 20.04
N VAL A 306 -3.19 3.03 19.28
CA VAL A 306 -2.17 3.92 19.86
C VAL A 306 -2.83 5.07 20.58
N ARG A 307 -3.79 5.77 19.95
CA ARG A 307 -4.57 6.83 20.61
C ARG A 307 -5.19 6.33 21.92
N GLU A 308 -5.92 5.22 21.86
CA GLU A 308 -6.72 4.69 22.97
C GLU A 308 -5.88 4.19 24.14
N THR A 309 -4.65 3.73 23.88
CA THR A 309 -3.76 3.23 24.93
C THR A 309 -2.77 4.26 25.42
N LEU A 310 -2.28 5.14 24.55
CA LEU A 310 -1.26 6.12 24.88
C LEU A 310 -1.83 7.42 25.45
N SER A 311 -2.97 7.93 24.96
CA SER A 311 -3.56 9.16 25.51
C SER A 311 -3.84 9.07 27.02
N PRO A 312 -4.44 7.99 27.56
CA PRO A 312 -4.60 7.86 29.00
C PRO A 312 -3.28 7.76 29.77
N ARG A 313 -2.24 7.17 29.17
CA ARG A 313 -0.90 7.08 29.77
C ARG A 313 -0.23 8.45 29.84
N LEU A 314 -0.32 9.27 28.80
CA LEU A 314 0.24 10.62 28.76
C LEU A 314 -0.47 11.60 29.71
N ALA A 315 -1.73 11.33 30.05
CA ALA A 315 -2.48 12.10 31.05
C ALA A 315 -2.10 11.77 32.51
N ASP A 316 -1.37 10.68 32.74
CA ASP A 316 -0.92 10.20 34.05
C ASP A 316 0.43 10.84 34.42
N ALA A 317 0.61 11.23 35.69
CA ALA A 317 1.88 11.78 36.18
C ALA A 317 3.04 10.77 36.09
N CYS A 318 2.71 9.47 36.08
CA CYS A 318 3.66 8.36 35.89
C CYS A 318 3.71 7.88 34.43
N ALA A 319 3.42 8.77 33.47
CA ALA A 319 3.61 8.51 32.05
C ALA A 319 5.06 8.13 31.73
N PRO A 320 5.30 7.17 30.82
CA PRO A 320 6.63 7.00 30.26
C PRO A 320 7.01 8.23 29.45
N ASP A 321 8.30 8.47 29.28
CA ASP A 321 8.78 9.38 28.25
C ASP A 321 8.62 8.72 26.88
N VAL A 322 8.09 9.42 25.89
CA VAL A 322 7.68 8.84 24.61
C VAL A 322 8.38 9.55 23.46
N THR A 323 9.14 8.79 22.68
CA THR A 323 9.80 9.25 21.46
C THR A 323 9.25 8.49 20.28
N VAL A 324 8.73 9.20 19.28
CA VAL A 324 8.27 8.61 18.02
C VAL A 324 9.08 9.19 16.87
N VAL A 325 9.74 8.35 16.09
CA VAL A 325 10.44 8.71 14.86
C VAL A 325 9.59 8.26 13.67
N ALA A 326 9.25 9.21 12.80
CA ALA A 326 8.39 8.98 11.63
C ALA A 326 8.92 9.77 10.42
N PRO A 327 8.57 9.40 9.18
CA PRO A 327 8.97 10.19 8.01
C PRO A 327 8.28 11.56 8.05
N PRO A 328 8.90 12.68 7.64
CA PRO A 328 8.24 13.99 7.67
C PRO A 328 7.06 14.07 6.70
N ALA A 329 7.12 13.35 5.57
CA ALA A 329 6.05 13.24 4.58
C ALA A 329 5.99 11.82 3.99
N HIS A 330 4.87 11.50 3.33
CA HIS A 330 4.66 10.22 2.66
C HIS A 330 4.92 10.30 1.15
N SER A 331 5.37 9.19 0.58
CA SER A 331 5.53 9.07 -0.87
C SER A 331 4.16 8.99 -1.53
N GLY A 332 3.87 9.93 -2.44
CA GLY A 332 2.62 9.96 -3.17
C GLY A 332 1.58 10.92 -2.58
N TRP A 333 0.92 11.69 -3.46
CA TRP A 333 -0.05 12.71 -3.06
C TRP A 333 -1.27 12.13 -2.32
N LEU A 334 -1.68 10.90 -2.65
CA LEU A 334 -2.84 10.25 -2.05
C LEU A 334 -2.54 9.82 -0.61
N GLN A 335 -1.37 9.25 -0.38
CA GLN A 335 -0.89 8.87 0.94
C GLN A 335 -0.72 10.10 1.82
N GLU A 336 -0.12 11.17 1.31
CA GLU A 336 0.01 12.41 2.08
C GLU A 336 -1.37 13.03 2.43
N ALA A 337 -2.27 13.12 1.45
CA ALA A 337 -3.62 13.65 1.65
C ALA A 337 -4.51 12.78 2.55
N THR A 338 -4.07 11.57 2.94
CA THR A 338 -4.84 10.63 3.76
C THR A 338 -4.13 10.27 5.05
N MET A 339 -2.98 9.60 4.98
CA MET A 339 -2.18 9.21 6.14
C MET A 339 -1.57 10.41 6.85
N GLY A 340 -1.16 11.45 6.10
CA GLY A 340 -0.64 12.69 6.69
C GLY A 340 -1.68 13.39 7.57
N VAL A 341 -2.94 13.47 7.10
CA VAL A 341 -4.07 14.03 7.86
C VAL A 341 -4.39 13.18 9.10
N LEU A 342 -4.40 11.85 8.98
CA LEU A 342 -4.67 10.97 10.12
C LEU A 342 -3.54 11.05 11.17
N ARG A 343 -2.29 11.17 10.73
CA ARG A 343 -1.14 11.36 11.63
C ARG A 343 -1.24 12.68 12.36
N ALA A 344 -1.58 13.76 11.66
CA ALA A 344 -1.75 15.07 12.28
C ALA A 344 -2.84 15.07 13.37
N ARG A 345 -3.94 14.36 13.13
CA ARG A 345 -5.01 14.18 14.12
C ARG A 345 -4.58 13.34 15.32
N LEU A 346 -3.86 12.24 15.08
CA LEU A 346 -3.31 11.44 16.18
C LEU A 346 -2.33 12.27 17.00
N HIS A 347 -1.42 12.98 16.34
CA HIS A 347 -0.45 13.87 16.97
C HIS A 347 -1.14 14.92 17.85
N ALA A 348 -2.11 15.67 17.30
CA ALA A 348 -2.86 16.66 18.06
C ALA A 348 -3.59 16.05 19.27
N SER A 349 -4.15 14.84 19.13
CA SER A 349 -4.80 14.12 20.23
C SER A 349 -3.82 13.68 21.32
N LEU A 350 -2.58 13.35 20.97
CA LEU A 350 -1.55 12.97 21.94
C LEU A 350 -0.97 14.20 22.64
N VAL A 351 -0.69 15.28 21.89
CA VAL A 351 -0.27 16.58 22.46
C VAL A 351 -1.31 17.11 23.43
N ALA A 352 -2.60 17.06 23.08
CA ALA A 352 -3.67 17.48 23.98
C ALA A 352 -3.80 16.61 25.25
N ALA A 353 -3.39 15.34 25.17
CA ALA A 353 -3.42 14.42 26.31
C ALA A 353 -2.18 14.53 27.20
N ASP A 354 -1.05 14.99 26.66
CA ASP A 354 0.23 15.08 27.35
C ASP A 354 0.29 16.28 28.30
N ARG A 355 0.01 16.01 29.57
CA ARG A 355 0.00 17.03 30.63
C ARG A 355 1.40 17.32 31.20
N PHE A 356 2.38 16.48 30.88
CA PHE A 356 3.68 16.45 31.56
C PHE A 356 4.87 16.60 30.60
N ASP A 357 4.61 17.00 29.35
CA ASP A 357 5.61 17.23 28.32
C ASP A 357 6.55 16.03 28.12
N ARG A 358 5.94 14.86 27.86
CA ARG A 358 6.58 13.54 27.73
C ARG A 358 6.62 13.03 26.29
N TYR A 359 5.81 13.58 25.40
CA TYR A 359 5.67 13.10 24.04
C TYR A 359 6.48 13.95 23.06
N ARG A 360 7.25 13.29 22.20
CA ARG A 360 7.95 13.90 21.07
C ARG A 360 7.67 13.10 19.80
N LEU A 361 7.26 13.80 18.74
CA LEU A 361 7.25 13.29 17.37
C LEU A 361 8.40 13.91 16.61
N LEU A 362 9.29 13.08 16.09
CA LEU A 362 10.56 13.46 15.49
C LEU A 362 10.70 12.85 14.09
N TYR A 363 11.59 13.42 13.27
CA TYR A 363 12.03 12.83 12.02
C TYR A 363 13.55 12.96 11.86
N PRO A 364 14.21 12.03 11.14
CA PRO A 364 15.64 12.15 10.84
C PRO A 364 15.88 13.23 9.77
N HIS A 365 16.75 14.17 10.10
CA HIS A 365 17.27 15.19 9.20
C HIS A 365 18.72 14.86 8.86
N VAL A 366 19.08 15.05 7.58
CA VAL A 366 20.45 14.92 7.09
C VAL A 366 20.71 16.11 6.17
N ASP A 367 21.81 16.83 6.42
CA ASP A 367 22.22 17.93 5.56
C ASP A 367 22.45 17.48 4.11
N GLY A 368 22.12 18.34 3.15
CA GLY A 368 22.25 18.06 1.73
C GLY A 368 21.05 17.33 1.09
N LEU A 369 20.02 16.98 1.87
CA LEU A 369 18.80 16.35 1.33
C LEU A 369 17.80 17.32 0.66
N ASP A 370 18.09 18.61 0.49
CA ASP A 370 17.20 19.62 -0.12
C ASP A 370 15.70 19.46 0.28
N ARG A 371 14.88 18.91 -0.62
CA ARG A 371 13.43 18.63 -0.42
C ARG A 371 13.12 17.15 -0.18
N ASP A 372 14.11 16.28 -0.24
CA ASP A 372 14.01 14.87 0.12
C ASP A 372 14.20 14.67 1.63
N TRP A 373 14.01 13.44 2.08
CA TRP A 373 14.10 13.06 3.48
C TRP A 373 14.49 11.60 3.61
N VAL A 374 14.98 11.23 4.80
CA VAL A 374 15.12 9.83 5.16
C VAL A 374 13.73 9.21 5.30
N ASN A 375 13.40 8.32 4.39
CA ASN A 375 12.14 7.61 4.40
C ASN A 375 12.17 6.53 5.49
N VAL A 376 11.73 6.87 6.70
CA VAL A 376 11.56 5.94 7.81
C VAL A 376 10.47 4.93 7.45
N HIS A 377 10.89 3.72 7.15
CA HIS A 377 10.04 2.57 6.85
C HIS A 377 10.06 1.51 7.96
N SER A 378 10.91 1.66 8.97
CA SER A 378 10.95 0.75 10.13
C SER A 378 9.58 0.60 10.80
N LYS A 379 9.39 -0.54 11.47
CA LYS A 379 8.26 -0.83 12.36
C LYS A 379 8.81 -1.41 13.66
N VAL A 380 9.37 -0.51 14.48
CA VAL A 380 10.10 -0.85 15.70
C VAL A 380 9.42 -0.22 16.89
N MET A 381 9.32 -0.97 17.98
CA MET A 381 8.90 -0.44 19.28
C MET A 381 9.80 -1.01 20.37
N ILE A 382 10.33 -0.14 21.23
CA ILE A 382 11.16 -0.50 22.37
C ILE A 382 10.52 0.06 23.64
N VAL A 383 10.27 -0.82 24.61
CA VAL A 383 9.62 -0.49 25.89
C VAL A 383 10.58 -0.75 27.03
N ASP A 384 10.99 0.30 27.75
CA ASP A 384 11.80 0.24 28.99
C ASP A 384 13.08 -0.61 28.91
N ASP A 385 13.61 -0.81 27.70
CA ASP A 385 14.64 -1.81 27.38
C ASP A 385 14.26 -3.27 27.76
N GLU A 386 12.99 -3.51 28.09
CA GLU A 386 12.41 -4.81 28.47
C GLU A 386 11.84 -5.56 27.28
N CYS A 387 11.35 -4.85 26.28
CA CYS A 387 10.71 -5.43 25.10
C CYS A 387 11.17 -4.69 23.85
N LEU A 388 11.59 -5.47 22.85
CA LEU A 388 11.85 -5.03 21.48
C LEU A 388 10.86 -5.72 20.55
N VAL A 389 10.06 -4.94 19.83
CA VAL A 389 9.18 -5.41 18.77
C VAL A 389 9.75 -4.96 17.43
N ILE A 390 9.91 -5.90 16.49
CA ILE A 390 10.33 -5.66 15.10
C ILE A 390 9.39 -6.42 14.19
N GLY A 391 8.91 -5.81 13.12
CA GLY A 391 8.02 -6.52 12.21
C GLY A 391 7.65 -5.76 10.96
N SER A 392 6.49 -6.13 10.44
CA SER A 392 5.93 -5.58 9.20
C SER A 392 4.77 -4.62 9.47
N ALA A 393 4.18 -4.68 10.67
CA ALA A 393 2.98 -3.93 11.00
C ALA A 393 3.24 -2.44 11.22
N ASN A 394 2.63 -1.63 10.37
CA ASN A 394 2.59 -0.20 10.60
C ASN A 394 1.66 0.13 11.79
N LEU A 395 1.89 1.26 12.45
CA LEU A 395 0.93 1.79 13.44
C LEU A 395 -0.21 2.53 12.73
N ASN A 396 -0.92 1.82 11.85
CA ASN A 396 -2.20 2.22 11.24
C ASN A 396 -3.27 1.13 11.45
N ASN A 397 -4.54 1.45 11.28
CA ASN A 397 -5.62 0.48 11.49
C ASN A 397 -5.56 -0.69 10.49
N ARG A 398 -5.00 -0.48 9.28
CA ARG A 398 -4.78 -1.54 8.29
C ARG A 398 -3.93 -2.68 8.85
N SER A 399 -2.72 -2.39 9.31
CA SER A 399 -1.81 -3.39 9.84
C SER A 399 -2.29 -3.98 11.17
N MET A 400 -3.12 -3.25 11.92
CA MET A 400 -3.71 -3.76 13.17
C MET A 400 -4.87 -4.75 12.94
N LEU A 401 -5.58 -4.67 11.80
CA LEU A 401 -6.88 -5.35 11.65
C LEU A 401 -7.15 -6.02 10.30
N LEU A 402 -6.60 -5.48 9.20
CA LEU A 402 -7.03 -5.76 7.84
C LEU A 402 -5.93 -6.44 7.02
N ASP A 403 -4.75 -5.86 6.98
CA ASP A 403 -3.61 -6.41 6.25
C ASP A 403 -3.00 -7.53 7.06
N THR A 404 -2.39 -8.49 6.37
CA THR A 404 -1.70 -9.55 7.08
C THR A 404 -0.29 -9.13 7.45
N GLU A 405 0.07 -9.26 8.70
CA GLU A 405 1.35 -8.81 9.24
C GLU A 405 2.02 -9.92 10.04
N CYS A 406 3.31 -9.76 10.30
CA CYS A 406 4.12 -10.60 11.17
C CYS A 406 5.11 -9.70 11.90
N ASP A 407 5.04 -9.76 13.22
CA ASP A 407 5.95 -9.08 14.12
C ASP A 407 6.56 -10.11 15.08
N ILE A 408 7.78 -9.85 15.52
CA ILE A 408 8.44 -10.59 16.58
C ILE A 408 8.65 -9.69 17.79
N ALA A 409 8.67 -10.31 18.98
CA ALA A 409 8.94 -9.65 20.23
C ALA A 409 10.04 -10.38 21.01
N LEU A 410 11.13 -9.67 21.31
CA LEU A 410 12.16 -10.11 22.24
C LEU A 410 11.90 -9.45 23.60
N VAL A 411 11.69 -10.26 24.64
CA VAL A 411 11.39 -9.77 25.99
C VAL A 411 12.43 -10.25 26.98
N ALA A 412 12.97 -9.32 27.77
CA ALA A 412 14.02 -9.59 28.75
C ALA A 412 13.50 -10.43 29.92
N ALA A 413 12.30 -10.15 30.43
CA ALA A 413 11.65 -10.88 31.52
C ALA A 413 12.57 -11.10 32.74
N GLY A 414 13.33 -10.07 33.10
CA GLY A 414 14.30 -10.11 34.20
C GLY A 414 15.73 -10.50 33.80
N ASP A 415 15.99 -10.96 32.57
CA ASP A 415 17.35 -11.25 32.09
C ASP A 415 18.09 -9.95 31.71
N ALA A 416 19.12 -9.61 32.48
CA ALA A 416 19.92 -8.41 32.28
C ALA A 416 20.69 -8.39 30.95
N ARG A 417 21.09 -9.55 30.40
CA ARG A 417 21.79 -9.62 29.10
C ARG A 417 20.85 -9.23 27.96
N ILE A 418 19.62 -9.74 28.00
CA ILE A 418 18.60 -9.43 26.99
C ILE A 418 18.22 -7.95 27.09
N ARG A 419 18.03 -7.43 28.32
CA ARG A 419 17.79 -5.99 28.52
C ARG A 419 18.91 -5.14 27.93
N ALA A 420 20.17 -5.50 28.19
CA ALA A 420 21.33 -4.78 27.66
C ALA A 420 21.38 -4.81 26.12
N ALA A 421 21.04 -5.95 25.49
CA ALA A 421 20.96 -6.06 24.03
C ALA A 421 19.83 -5.21 23.42
N ILE A 422 18.67 -5.13 24.08
CA ILE A 422 17.57 -4.25 23.67
C ILE A 422 17.98 -2.78 23.80
N ALA A 423 18.59 -2.40 24.94
CA ALA A 423 19.11 -1.05 25.16
C ALA A 423 20.19 -0.69 24.12
N HIS A 424 21.07 -1.62 23.79
CA HIS A 424 22.08 -1.43 22.75
C HIS A 424 21.46 -1.22 21.37
N THR A 425 20.40 -1.96 21.03
CA THR A 425 19.63 -1.76 19.79
C THR A 425 19.03 -0.35 19.72
N ARG A 426 18.38 0.11 20.79
CA ARG A 426 17.87 1.49 20.89
C ARG A 426 18.99 2.51 20.69
N ASN A 427 20.13 2.31 21.36
CA ASN A 427 21.25 3.24 21.28
C ASN A 427 21.86 3.27 19.87
N ARG A 428 21.90 2.14 19.15
CA ARG A 428 22.32 2.09 17.75
C ARG A 428 21.39 2.91 16.85
N LEU A 429 20.07 2.74 16.98
CA LEU A 429 19.08 3.51 16.21
C LEU A 429 19.18 5.03 16.49
N LEU A 430 19.24 5.41 17.76
CA LEU A 430 19.40 6.81 18.15
C LEU A 430 20.75 7.39 17.69
N ALA A 431 21.85 6.65 17.83
CA ALA A 431 23.17 7.08 17.40
C ALA A 431 23.22 7.33 15.90
N GLU A 432 22.55 6.45 15.14
CA GLU A 432 22.32 6.64 13.72
C GLU A 432 21.63 7.97 13.47
N HIS A 433 20.39 8.15 13.95
CA HIS A 433 19.58 9.34 13.65
C HIS A 433 20.18 10.65 14.15
N LEU A 434 20.96 10.61 15.23
CA LEU A 434 21.63 11.77 15.82
C LEU A 434 23.04 12.01 15.25
N GLY A 435 23.52 11.18 14.33
CA GLY A 435 24.85 11.33 13.73
C GLY A 435 25.98 11.26 14.76
N THR A 436 25.87 10.37 15.74
CA THR A 436 26.80 10.24 16.88
C THR A 436 27.14 8.77 17.16
N THR A 437 27.89 8.49 18.23
CA THR A 437 28.26 7.11 18.62
C THR A 437 27.28 6.49 19.61
N VAL A 438 27.24 5.16 19.65
CA VAL A 438 26.40 4.38 20.56
C VAL A 438 26.74 4.67 22.01
N GLU A 439 28.03 4.85 22.32
CA GLU A 439 28.55 5.15 23.65
C GLU A 439 28.09 6.53 24.12
N ARG A 440 28.10 7.52 23.21
CA ARG A 440 27.63 8.88 23.49
C ARG A 440 26.14 8.91 23.81
N VAL A 441 25.34 8.12 23.10
CA VAL A 441 23.91 7.95 23.39
C VAL A 441 23.70 7.27 24.75
N ALA A 442 24.45 6.22 25.03
CA ALA A 442 24.37 5.52 26.32
C ALA A 442 24.71 6.45 27.50
N GLU A 443 25.79 7.24 27.36
CA GLU A 443 26.20 8.26 28.34
C GLU A 443 25.11 9.31 28.56
N ALA A 444 24.58 9.88 27.47
CA ALA A 444 23.54 10.91 27.56
C ALA A 444 22.26 10.38 28.22
N LEU A 445 21.84 9.16 27.91
CA LEU A 445 20.66 8.52 28.51
C LEU A 445 20.86 8.16 29.98
N ALA A 446 22.10 7.82 30.39
CA ALA A 446 22.40 7.55 31.80
C ALA A 446 22.41 8.83 32.65
N LEU A 447 22.78 9.98 32.07
CA LEU A 447 22.85 11.28 32.75
C LEU A 447 21.52 12.07 32.71
N ALA A 448 20.61 11.74 31.80
CA ALA A 448 19.34 12.43 31.68
C ALA A 448 18.30 11.87 32.64
N HIS A 449 17.45 12.74 33.19
CA HIS A 449 16.29 12.30 33.97
C HIS A 449 15.23 11.67 33.06
N ARG A 450 15.15 12.13 31.81
CA ARG A 450 14.22 11.66 30.79
C ARG A 450 14.95 11.38 29.46
N PRO A 451 14.64 10.27 28.77
CA PRO A 451 15.22 9.95 27.46
C PRO A 451 15.14 11.07 26.41
N ASN A 452 14.02 11.79 26.30
CA ASN A 452 13.84 12.91 25.38
C ASN A 452 14.79 14.07 25.69
N GLU A 453 15.15 14.32 26.95
CA GLU A 453 16.17 15.30 27.32
C GLU A 453 17.56 14.89 26.82
N ALA A 454 17.88 13.59 26.86
CA ALA A 454 19.14 13.08 26.29
C ALA A 454 19.18 13.31 24.78
N ILE A 455 18.08 13.00 24.09
CA ILE A 455 17.95 13.24 22.64
C ILE A 455 18.13 14.73 22.35
N GLU A 456 17.44 15.61 23.08
CA GLU A 456 17.54 17.06 22.91
C GLU A 456 18.98 17.57 23.11
N ARG A 457 19.71 17.07 24.12
CA ARG A 457 21.13 17.43 24.34
C ARG A 457 22.06 16.95 23.23
N LEU A 458 21.74 15.83 22.58
CA LEU A 458 22.53 15.27 21.49
C LEU A 458 22.23 15.87 20.13
N ARG A 459 21.14 16.65 19.99
CA ARG A 459 20.80 17.30 18.73
C ARG A 459 21.88 18.29 18.32
N ALA A 460 22.43 18.09 17.13
CA ALA A 460 23.39 19.00 16.55
C ALA A 460 22.68 20.16 15.81
N ALA A 461 23.32 21.34 15.78
CA ALA A 461 22.83 22.49 15.01
C ALA A 461 23.04 22.34 13.49
N ARG A 462 23.95 21.45 13.07
CA ARG A 462 24.29 21.15 11.68
C ARG A 462 24.59 19.66 11.56
N GLY A 463 24.47 19.13 10.35
CA GLY A 463 24.69 17.73 10.03
C GLY A 463 23.44 16.87 10.27
N ARG A 464 23.67 15.60 10.59
CA ARG A 464 22.59 14.65 10.85
C ARG A 464 22.06 14.81 12.27
N THR A 465 20.74 14.89 12.41
CA THR A 465 20.08 15.00 13.72
C THR A 465 18.61 14.60 13.64
N LEU A 466 17.95 14.43 14.79
CA LEU A 466 16.50 14.37 14.88
C LEU A 466 15.91 15.80 15.02
N LEU A 467 14.83 16.08 14.30
CA LEU A 467 14.08 17.34 14.38
C LEU A 467 12.61 17.08 14.75
N PRO A 468 11.95 17.97 15.51
CA PRO A 468 10.52 17.89 15.79
C PRO A 468 9.69 17.93 14.52
N LEU A 469 8.69 17.05 14.43
CA LEU A 469 7.68 17.05 13.38
C LEU A 469 6.36 17.54 13.97
N ASP A 470 5.91 18.71 13.51
CA ASP A 470 4.58 19.25 13.83
C ASP A 470 3.69 19.23 12.57
N PRO A 471 2.96 18.12 12.35
CA PRO A 471 2.14 17.95 11.15
C PRO A 471 0.89 18.85 11.20
N ALA A 472 0.87 19.90 10.37
CA ALA A 472 -0.29 20.78 10.22
C ALA A 472 -1.36 20.18 9.29
N VAL A 473 -2.64 20.30 9.66
CA VAL A 473 -3.75 19.97 8.77
C VAL A 473 -4.24 21.24 8.06
N ALA A 474 -4.02 21.34 6.76
CA ALA A 474 -4.67 22.38 5.97
C ALA A 474 -6.21 22.18 6.05
N PRO A 475 -7.02 23.21 6.37
CA PRO A 475 -8.47 23.07 6.53
C PRO A 475 -9.18 22.45 5.30
N GLN A 476 -8.61 22.64 4.11
CA GLN A 476 -9.10 22.08 2.85
C GLN A 476 -8.85 20.56 2.74
N LEU A 477 -7.76 20.05 3.32
CA LEU A 477 -7.44 18.61 3.39
C LEU A 477 -8.21 17.93 4.52
N ASP A 478 -8.51 18.65 5.61
CA ASP A 478 -9.36 18.13 6.68
C ASP A 478 -10.77 17.78 6.18
N ALA A 479 -11.28 18.44 5.12
CA ALA A 479 -12.56 18.08 4.52
C ALA A 479 -12.58 16.70 3.82
N LEU A 480 -11.42 16.06 3.60
CA LEU A 480 -11.29 14.73 2.95
C LEU A 480 -11.40 13.54 3.93
N VAL A 481 -11.68 13.75 5.22
CA VAL A 481 -11.83 12.69 6.26
C VAL A 481 -12.59 11.44 5.80
N PRO A 482 -13.75 11.56 5.11
CA PRO A 482 -14.54 10.39 4.76
C PRO A 482 -13.85 9.46 3.76
N VAL A 483 -12.78 9.91 3.11
CA VAL A 483 -11.92 9.13 2.20
C VAL A 483 -10.78 8.47 3.00
N SER A 484 -10.15 9.20 3.92
CA SER A 484 -9.04 8.69 4.74
C SER A 484 -9.46 7.55 5.67
N ALA A 485 -10.62 7.68 6.33
CA ALA A 485 -11.18 6.62 7.19
C ALA A 485 -11.60 5.34 6.43
N ARG A 486 -11.65 5.37 5.09
CA ARG A 486 -11.90 4.18 4.24
C ARG A 486 -10.63 3.50 3.75
N LEU A 487 -9.53 4.26 3.67
CA LEU A 487 -8.23 3.74 3.30
C LEU A 487 -7.54 3.09 4.51
N ASP A 488 -7.80 3.61 5.71
CA ASP A 488 -7.35 3.06 7.00
C ASP A 488 -8.53 2.76 7.95
N PRO A 489 -9.35 1.73 7.64
CA PRO A 489 -10.59 1.48 8.37
C PRO A 489 -10.35 0.89 9.76
N GLU A 490 -11.02 1.42 10.77
CA GLU A 490 -10.99 0.93 12.17
C GLU A 490 -11.67 -0.44 12.37
N ARG A 491 -12.28 -1.03 11.32
CA ARG A 491 -12.85 -2.39 11.31
C ARG A 491 -12.70 -3.02 9.92
N PRO A 492 -12.48 -4.34 9.80
CA PRO A 492 -12.53 -5.03 8.51
C PRO A 492 -13.86 -4.76 7.80
N ILE A 493 -13.80 -4.46 6.50
CA ILE A 493 -15.00 -4.19 5.72
C ILE A 493 -15.62 -5.54 5.34
N GLU A 494 -16.64 -5.97 6.09
CA GLU A 494 -17.34 -7.23 5.84
C GLU A 494 -17.89 -7.29 4.40
N PRO A 495 -17.73 -8.41 3.66
CA PRO A 495 -18.29 -8.56 2.33
C PRO A 495 -19.80 -8.33 2.28
N GLU A 496 -20.56 -8.80 3.29
CA GLU A 496 -22.01 -8.55 3.34
C GLU A 496 -22.35 -7.12 3.73
N ARG A 497 -21.46 -6.39 4.42
CA ARG A 497 -21.66 -4.95 4.72
C ARG A 497 -21.28 -4.11 3.50
N LEU A 498 -20.26 -4.51 2.76
CA LEU A 498 -19.93 -4.00 1.43
C LEU A 498 -21.03 -4.35 0.40
N VAL A 499 -21.76 -5.46 0.56
CA VAL A 499 -22.95 -5.76 -0.26
C VAL A 499 -24.19 -5.04 0.26
N ARG A 500 -24.41 -4.88 1.58
CA ARG A 500 -25.56 -4.15 2.17
C ARG A 500 -25.44 -2.63 2.03
N GLU A 501 -24.21 -2.11 1.94
CA GLU A 501 -23.91 -0.69 1.74
C GLU A 501 -23.82 -0.33 0.24
N PHE A 502 -23.69 -1.34 -0.65
CA PHE A 502 -23.79 -1.22 -2.11
C PHE A 502 -25.11 -1.75 -2.72
N VAL A 503 -25.90 -2.50 -1.95
CA VAL A 503 -27.25 -3.00 -2.27
C VAL A 503 -28.15 -2.65 -1.09
N PRO A 504 -28.99 -1.61 -1.18
CA PRO A 504 -29.89 -1.27 -0.10
C PRO A 504 -30.84 -2.44 0.17
N LEU A 505 -30.69 -3.08 1.34
CA LEU A 505 -31.79 -3.84 1.93
C LEU A 505 -32.77 -2.83 2.51
N GLU A 506 -33.77 -2.47 1.70
CA GLU A 506 -35.20 -2.49 2.03
C GLU A 506 -36.00 -1.60 1.07
N GLN A 507 -36.64 -2.25 0.10
CA GLN A 507 -38.10 -2.31 0.06
C GLN A 507 -38.46 -3.46 -0.89
N ARG A 508 -39.10 -4.49 -0.34
CA ARG A 508 -39.62 -5.63 -1.09
C ARG A 508 -40.66 -5.12 -2.10
N ARG A 509 -40.28 -5.08 -3.37
CA ARG A 509 -41.25 -5.28 -4.47
C ARG A 509 -41.03 -6.68 -5.02
N SER A 510 -42.13 -7.37 -5.30
CA SER A 510 -42.18 -8.80 -5.60
C SER A 510 -41.23 -9.17 -6.75
N LEU A 511 -40.61 -10.34 -6.63
CA LEU A 511 -39.65 -10.91 -7.57
C LEU A 511 -40.14 -10.84 -9.03
N GLY A 512 -41.48 -10.90 -9.24
CA GLY A 512 -42.13 -10.81 -10.54
C GLY A 512 -41.90 -9.49 -11.28
N ALA A 513 -41.95 -8.33 -10.60
CA ALA A 513 -41.74 -7.04 -11.26
C ALA A 513 -40.29 -6.86 -11.77
N ARG A 514 -39.32 -7.47 -11.08
CA ARG A 514 -37.91 -7.45 -11.47
C ARG A 514 -37.64 -8.35 -12.66
N LEU A 515 -38.28 -9.53 -12.71
CA LEU A 515 -38.19 -10.45 -13.84
C LEU A 515 -38.88 -9.87 -15.09
N VAL A 516 -39.97 -9.11 -14.94
CA VAL A 516 -40.63 -8.41 -16.05
C VAL A 516 -39.76 -7.30 -16.64
N VAL A 517 -39.12 -6.46 -15.81
CA VAL A 517 -38.22 -5.40 -16.31
C VAL A 517 -36.95 -5.98 -16.94
N LEU A 518 -36.38 -7.02 -16.34
CA LEU A 518 -35.21 -7.71 -16.90
C LEU A 518 -35.59 -8.42 -18.21
N GLY A 519 -36.76 -9.07 -18.26
CA GLY A 519 -37.33 -9.66 -19.46
C GLY A 519 -37.60 -8.64 -20.56
N ALA A 520 -38.13 -7.47 -20.22
CA ALA A 520 -38.36 -6.37 -21.17
C ALA A 520 -37.05 -5.80 -21.73
N CYS A 521 -36.00 -5.69 -20.90
CA CYS A 521 -34.68 -5.26 -21.35
C CYS A 521 -34.02 -6.30 -22.28
N VAL A 522 -34.13 -7.59 -21.94
CA VAL A 522 -33.63 -8.68 -22.79
C VAL A 522 -34.40 -8.73 -24.10
N LEU A 523 -35.73 -8.55 -24.08
CA LEU A 523 -36.58 -8.49 -25.27
C LEU A 523 -36.26 -7.26 -26.13
N LEU A 524 -35.98 -6.10 -25.54
CA LEU A 524 -35.57 -4.90 -26.27
C LEU A 524 -34.21 -5.10 -26.95
N VAL A 525 -33.25 -5.69 -26.25
CA VAL A 525 -31.93 -6.00 -26.82
C VAL A 525 -32.04 -7.07 -27.91
N ALA A 526 -32.87 -8.09 -27.71
CA ALA A 526 -33.16 -9.11 -28.72
C ALA A 526 -33.89 -8.50 -29.93
N ALA A 527 -34.81 -7.57 -29.73
CA ALA A 527 -35.51 -6.85 -30.80
C ALA A 527 -34.57 -5.92 -31.57
N LEU A 528 -33.66 -5.21 -30.89
CA LEU A 528 -32.63 -4.37 -31.52
C LEU A 528 -31.60 -5.23 -32.27
N ALA A 529 -31.20 -6.38 -31.72
CA ALA A 529 -30.32 -7.34 -32.38
C ALA A 529 -31.00 -8.01 -33.57
N ALA A 530 -32.29 -8.33 -33.47
CA ALA A 530 -33.09 -8.85 -34.58
C ALA A 530 -33.30 -7.78 -35.66
N ALA A 531 -33.58 -6.53 -35.29
CA ALA A 531 -33.62 -5.40 -36.22
C ALA A 531 -32.25 -5.19 -36.89
N TRP A 532 -31.15 -5.37 -36.17
CA TRP A 532 -29.79 -5.30 -36.74
C TRP A 532 -29.48 -6.47 -37.69
N ARG A 533 -29.95 -7.68 -37.37
CA ARG A 533 -29.66 -8.92 -38.10
C ARG A 533 -30.57 -9.16 -39.31
N PHE A 534 -31.84 -8.74 -39.22
CA PHE A 534 -32.90 -9.06 -40.19
C PHE A 534 -33.48 -7.83 -40.90
N SER A 535 -32.95 -6.63 -40.67
CA SER A 535 -33.26 -5.44 -41.48
C SER A 535 -32.02 -4.95 -42.25
N PRO A 536 -32.20 -4.10 -43.28
CA PRO A 536 -31.08 -3.52 -44.04
C PRO A 536 -30.20 -2.56 -43.24
N LEU A 537 -30.50 -2.30 -41.95
CA LEU A 537 -29.79 -1.34 -41.10
C LEU A 537 -28.27 -1.59 -41.06
N ALA A 538 -27.84 -2.86 -40.96
CA ALA A 538 -26.42 -3.21 -40.96
C ALA A 538 -25.70 -2.89 -42.29
N ALA A 539 -26.42 -2.87 -43.42
CA ALA A 539 -25.87 -2.52 -44.73
C ALA A 539 -25.72 -1.00 -44.94
N HIS A 540 -26.43 -0.18 -44.17
CA HIS A 540 -26.41 1.28 -44.28
C HIS A 540 -25.42 1.96 -43.32
N VAL A 541 -24.83 1.22 -42.38
CA VAL A 541 -23.86 1.72 -41.38
C VAL A 541 -22.45 1.28 -41.76
N ASN A 542 -21.94 1.80 -42.88
CA ASN A 542 -20.52 1.75 -43.26
C ASN A 542 -19.93 3.15 -43.01
N VAL A 543 -18.63 3.24 -42.71
CA VAL A 543 -17.89 4.50 -42.52
C VAL A 543 -18.12 5.44 -43.72
N ALA A 544 -18.21 4.92 -44.95
CA ALA A 544 -18.49 5.71 -46.15
C ALA A 544 -19.91 6.32 -46.16
N THR A 545 -20.96 5.55 -45.84
CA THR A 545 -22.36 6.03 -45.80
C THR A 545 -22.62 6.95 -44.61
N LEU A 546 -21.97 6.71 -43.46
CA LEU A 546 -22.02 7.62 -42.32
C LEU A 546 -21.36 8.96 -42.62
N SER A 547 -20.25 8.95 -43.37
CA SER A 547 -19.55 10.17 -43.80
C SER A 547 -20.38 10.97 -44.81
N GLU A 548 -21.01 10.31 -45.80
CA GLU A 548 -21.91 10.97 -46.74
C GLU A 548 -23.20 11.50 -46.07
N ALA A 549 -23.80 10.72 -45.16
CA ALA A 549 -24.97 11.16 -44.40
C ALA A 549 -24.63 12.36 -43.50
N ALA A 550 -23.48 12.36 -42.85
CA ALA A 550 -23.00 13.48 -42.05
C ALA A 550 -22.77 14.74 -42.90
N LEU A 551 -22.18 14.61 -44.10
CA LEU A 551 -21.98 15.71 -45.04
C LEU A 551 -23.29 16.24 -45.64
N ARG A 552 -24.29 15.38 -45.90
CA ARG A 552 -25.63 15.80 -46.34
C ARG A 552 -26.36 16.55 -45.23
N ILE A 553 -26.33 16.04 -44.01
CA ILE A 553 -26.90 16.70 -42.83
C ILE A 553 -26.22 18.05 -42.60
N ALA A 554 -24.89 18.13 -42.75
CA ALA A 554 -24.12 19.37 -42.57
C ALA A 554 -24.52 20.51 -43.52
N ARG A 555 -25.12 20.20 -44.69
CA ARG A 555 -25.58 21.19 -45.67
C ARG A 555 -27.01 21.69 -45.44
N LEU A 556 -27.75 21.08 -44.51
CA LEU A 556 -29.11 21.51 -44.19
C LEU A 556 -29.07 22.78 -43.31
N PRO A 557 -29.95 23.76 -43.51
CA PRO A 557 -30.08 24.91 -42.61
C PRO A 557 -30.38 24.52 -41.15
N VAL A 558 -31.01 23.35 -40.97
CA VAL A 558 -31.36 22.76 -39.66
C VAL A 558 -30.25 21.89 -39.04
N ALA A 559 -29.08 21.76 -39.70
CA ALA A 559 -27.97 20.93 -39.22
C ALA A 559 -27.58 21.19 -37.76
N PRO A 560 -27.47 22.46 -37.30
CA PRO A 560 -27.10 22.73 -35.91
C PRO A 560 -28.12 22.16 -34.93
N ALA A 561 -29.42 22.27 -35.23
CA ALA A 561 -30.50 21.76 -34.38
C ALA A 561 -30.51 20.23 -34.30
N ILE A 562 -30.29 19.56 -35.44
CA ILE A 562 -30.16 18.09 -35.50
C ILE A 562 -28.96 17.62 -34.67
N LEU A 563 -27.84 18.33 -34.76
CA LEU A 563 -26.63 18.01 -34.02
C LEU A 563 -26.80 18.23 -32.52
N LEU A 564 -27.39 19.34 -32.11
CA LEU A 564 -27.78 19.61 -30.71
C LEU A 564 -28.68 18.52 -30.14
N ALA A 565 -29.72 18.12 -30.89
CA ALA A 565 -30.60 17.02 -30.51
C ALA A 565 -29.84 15.69 -30.39
N GLY A 566 -28.94 15.40 -31.34
CA GLY A 566 -28.09 14.21 -31.31
C GLY A 566 -27.20 14.14 -30.06
N TYR A 567 -26.59 15.26 -29.66
CA TYR A 567 -25.80 15.33 -28.43
C TYR A 567 -26.63 15.06 -27.17
N VAL A 568 -27.83 15.63 -27.08
CA VAL A 568 -28.74 15.39 -25.94
C VAL A 568 -29.17 13.93 -25.87
N VAL A 569 -29.58 13.34 -27.00
CA VAL A 569 -29.99 11.92 -27.08
C VAL A 569 -28.82 11.02 -26.71
N ALA A 570 -27.65 11.23 -27.33
CA ALA A 570 -26.46 10.41 -27.10
C ALA A 570 -25.97 10.48 -25.64
N ALA A 571 -25.96 11.68 -25.05
CA ALA A 571 -25.63 11.84 -23.64
C ALA A 571 -26.64 11.13 -22.73
N THR A 572 -27.93 11.15 -23.07
CA THR A 572 -28.97 10.43 -22.30
C THR A 572 -28.77 8.91 -22.39
N LEU A 573 -28.35 8.41 -23.55
CA LEU A 573 -27.98 7.00 -23.78
C LEU A 573 -26.59 6.64 -23.25
N SER A 574 -25.90 7.55 -22.55
CA SER A 574 -24.54 7.36 -22.01
C SER A 574 -23.47 7.04 -23.06
N VAL A 575 -23.66 7.49 -24.30
CA VAL A 575 -22.63 7.42 -25.34
C VAL A 575 -21.46 8.34 -24.96
N PRO A 576 -20.20 7.93 -25.14
CA PRO A 576 -19.04 8.77 -24.82
C PRO A 576 -19.07 10.10 -25.58
N ILE A 577 -19.18 11.21 -24.84
CA ILE A 577 -19.27 12.57 -25.42
C ILE A 577 -18.05 12.92 -26.29
N THR A 578 -16.88 12.36 -25.96
CA THR A 578 -15.63 12.52 -26.70
C THR A 578 -15.74 12.00 -28.13
N LEU A 579 -16.52 10.93 -28.35
CA LEU A 579 -16.77 10.39 -29.68
C LEU A 579 -17.56 11.40 -30.53
N LEU A 580 -18.61 12.01 -29.97
CA LEU A 580 -19.40 13.01 -30.68
C LEU A 580 -18.58 14.27 -31.00
N ILE A 581 -17.77 14.74 -30.05
CA ILE A 581 -16.87 15.89 -30.25
C ILE A 581 -15.89 15.61 -31.40
N THR A 582 -15.31 14.40 -31.42
CA THR A 582 -14.36 13.98 -32.47
C THR A 582 -15.03 13.93 -33.84
N VAL A 583 -16.21 13.30 -33.93
CA VAL A 583 -16.98 13.24 -35.19
C VAL A 583 -17.38 14.64 -35.66
N THR A 584 -17.79 15.50 -34.74
CA THR A 584 -18.18 16.89 -35.07
C THR A 584 -16.98 17.68 -35.62
N GLY A 585 -15.78 17.50 -35.05
CA GLY A 585 -14.56 18.12 -35.56
C GLY A 585 -14.11 17.58 -36.91
N LEU A 586 -14.28 16.28 -37.17
CA LEU A 586 -13.99 15.67 -38.47
C LEU A 586 -14.93 16.18 -39.57
N VAL A 587 -16.23 16.33 -39.27
CA VAL A 587 -17.25 16.67 -40.26
C VAL A 587 -17.32 18.17 -40.54
N PHE A 588 -17.21 19.02 -39.51
CA PHE A 588 -17.45 20.47 -39.62
C PHE A 588 -16.16 21.30 -39.54
N GLY A 589 -15.00 20.66 -39.40
CA GLY A 589 -13.71 21.32 -39.27
C GLY A 589 -13.50 21.99 -37.90
N ALA A 590 -12.39 22.72 -37.77
CA ALA A 590 -11.94 23.22 -36.47
C ALA A 590 -12.92 24.24 -35.83
N TRP A 591 -13.17 25.37 -36.49
CA TRP A 591 -13.95 26.47 -35.90
C TRP A 591 -15.47 26.20 -35.84
N PRO A 592 -16.14 25.80 -36.94
CA PRO A 592 -17.55 25.44 -36.88
C PRO A 592 -17.78 24.19 -36.02
N GLY A 593 -16.89 23.20 -36.11
CA GLY A 593 -16.95 22.01 -35.26
C GLY A 593 -16.78 22.33 -33.78
N PHE A 594 -15.94 23.29 -33.41
CA PHE A 594 -15.82 23.74 -32.01
C PHE A 594 -17.11 24.38 -31.53
N ALA A 595 -17.67 25.31 -32.31
CA ALA A 595 -18.92 25.98 -31.95
C ALA A 595 -20.07 24.97 -31.77
N TYR A 596 -20.20 24.02 -32.70
CA TYR A 596 -21.24 22.99 -32.65
C TYR A 596 -21.01 21.98 -31.51
N ALA A 597 -19.79 21.53 -31.29
CA ALA A 597 -19.46 20.60 -30.20
C ALA A 597 -19.61 21.26 -28.82
N ALA A 598 -19.24 22.54 -28.69
CA ALA A 598 -19.44 23.32 -27.48
C ALA A 598 -20.93 23.50 -27.18
N ALA A 599 -21.72 23.97 -28.15
CA ALA A 599 -23.16 24.14 -28.00
C ALA A 599 -23.87 22.82 -27.69
N GLY A 600 -23.54 21.74 -28.43
CA GLY A 600 -24.07 20.40 -28.21
C GLY A 600 -23.74 19.84 -26.83
N THR A 601 -22.49 19.96 -26.40
CA THR A 601 -22.05 19.48 -25.07
C THR A 601 -22.73 20.26 -23.94
N MET A 602 -22.85 21.58 -24.08
CA MET A 602 -23.52 22.42 -23.08
C MET A 602 -25.03 22.16 -23.02
N ALA A 603 -25.69 21.97 -24.17
CA ALA A 603 -27.10 21.60 -24.22
C ALA A 603 -27.34 20.21 -23.59
N ALA A 604 -26.50 19.23 -23.92
CA ALA A 604 -26.55 17.89 -23.31
C ALA A 604 -26.29 17.94 -21.81
N ALA A 605 -25.33 18.75 -21.34
CA ALA A 605 -25.03 18.97 -19.94
C ALA A 605 -26.22 19.57 -19.19
N ALA A 606 -26.89 20.57 -19.77
CA ALA A 606 -28.07 21.21 -19.20
C ALA A 606 -29.27 20.26 -19.14
N ALA A 607 -29.56 19.54 -20.23
CA ALA A 607 -30.67 18.59 -20.31
C ALA A 607 -30.52 17.44 -19.32
N THR A 608 -29.33 16.82 -19.24
CA THR A 608 -29.07 15.71 -18.31
C THR A 608 -28.95 16.17 -16.85
N TYR A 609 -28.50 17.41 -16.60
CA TYR A 609 -28.62 18.03 -15.28
C TYR A 609 -30.08 18.25 -14.89
N GLY A 610 -30.90 18.79 -15.80
CA GLY A 610 -32.33 18.98 -15.58
C GLY A 610 -33.05 17.66 -15.29
N LEU A 611 -32.70 16.60 -16.03
CA LEU A 611 -33.17 15.24 -15.79
C LEU A 611 -32.76 14.75 -14.39
N GLY A 612 -31.52 15.00 -13.96
CA GLY A 612 -31.06 14.64 -12.62
C GLY A 612 -31.78 15.39 -11.51
N ARG A 613 -32.08 16.68 -11.74
CA ARG A 613 -32.86 17.52 -10.83
C ARG A 613 -34.31 17.06 -10.73
N TRP A 614 -34.91 16.69 -11.85
CA TRP A 614 -36.29 16.19 -11.93
C TRP A 614 -36.45 14.79 -11.30
N LEU A 615 -35.52 13.86 -11.60
CA LEU A 615 -35.48 12.53 -11.00
C LEU A 615 -35.27 12.58 -9.48
N GLY A 616 -34.60 13.63 -9.01
CA GLY A 616 -34.29 13.81 -7.59
C GLY A 616 -33.17 12.90 -7.11
N ARG A 617 -32.68 13.20 -5.90
CA ARG A 617 -31.49 12.60 -5.32
C ARG A 617 -31.56 11.08 -5.22
N ASP A 618 -32.72 10.52 -4.88
CA ASP A 618 -32.85 9.10 -4.62
C ASP A 618 -32.98 8.25 -5.88
N ALA A 619 -33.59 8.76 -6.95
CA ALA A 619 -33.65 8.05 -8.23
C ALA A 619 -32.31 8.11 -8.97
N VAL A 620 -31.62 9.25 -8.96
CA VAL A 620 -30.26 9.37 -9.55
C VAL A 620 -29.26 8.46 -8.83
N ARG A 621 -29.34 8.36 -7.50
CA ARG A 621 -28.53 7.39 -6.73
C ARG A 621 -28.77 5.94 -7.13
N ARG A 622 -30.02 5.57 -7.47
CA ARG A 622 -30.39 4.22 -7.94
C ARG A 622 -29.92 3.94 -9.37
N LEU A 623 -29.93 4.94 -10.25
CA LEU A 623 -29.55 4.80 -11.66
C LEU A 623 -28.02 4.83 -11.88
N ALA A 624 -27.29 5.69 -11.17
CA ALA A 624 -25.86 5.93 -11.37
C ALA A 624 -24.94 5.16 -10.38
N GLY A 625 -25.52 4.40 -9.45
CA GLY A 625 -24.80 3.49 -8.54
C GLY A 625 -23.80 4.17 -7.59
N ALA A 626 -22.83 3.39 -7.08
CA ALA A 626 -21.85 3.83 -6.07
C ALA A 626 -21.00 5.06 -6.45
N ARG A 627 -20.91 5.41 -7.74
CA ARG A 627 -20.18 6.58 -8.25
C ARG A 627 -20.89 7.90 -7.91
N ALA A 628 -22.23 7.91 -7.91
CA ALA A 628 -23.05 9.07 -7.54
C ALA A 628 -22.88 9.49 -6.07
N ASN A 629 -22.78 8.50 -5.17
CA ASN A 629 -22.59 8.73 -3.73
C ASN A 629 -21.19 9.24 -3.35
N ARG A 630 -20.20 9.10 -4.24
CA ARG A 630 -18.88 9.72 -4.10
C ARG A 630 -18.91 11.17 -4.59
N LEU A 631 -19.46 11.42 -5.77
CA LEU A 631 -19.54 12.76 -6.35
C LEU A 631 -20.40 13.72 -5.50
N SER A 632 -21.59 13.29 -5.06
CA SER A 632 -22.55 14.13 -4.35
C SER A 632 -22.02 14.73 -3.03
N ARG A 633 -21.01 14.10 -2.40
CA ARG A 633 -20.41 14.56 -1.14
C ARG A 633 -19.28 15.58 -1.29
N HIS A 634 -18.62 15.62 -2.46
CA HIS A 634 -17.48 16.51 -2.71
C HIS A 634 -17.89 17.86 -3.31
N LEU A 635 -19.19 18.07 -3.54
CA LEU A 635 -19.73 19.22 -4.27
C LEU A 635 -20.27 20.34 -3.35
N GLY A 636 -19.84 20.38 -2.09
CA GLY A 636 -20.27 21.38 -1.12
C GLY A 636 -19.22 22.47 -0.91
N ARG A 637 -19.59 23.72 -1.24
CA ARG A 637 -18.97 25.02 -0.88
C ARG A 637 -18.20 25.83 -1.95
N SER A 638 -17.98 25.32 -3.18
CA SER A 638 -17.55 26.17 -4.31
C SER A 638 -18.01 25.59 -5.65
N GLY A 639 -19.26 25.89 -6.06
CA GLY A 639 -19.94 25.22 -7.18
C GLY A 639 -19.18 25.26 -8.52
N ILE A 640 -18.61 26.41 -8.88
CA ILE A 640 -17.89 26.61 -10.15
C ILE A 640 -16.53 25.90 -10.15
N VAL A 641 -15.73 26.11 -9.11
CA VAL A 641 -14.37 25.52 -9.01
C VAL A 641 -14.46 24.00 -8.91
N ALA A 642 -15.37 23.48 -8.08
CA ALA A 642 -15.58 22.05 -7.94
C ALA A 642 -16.01 21.41 -9.27
N MET A 643 -16.93 22.03 -10.01
CA MET A 643 -17.33 21.53 -11.31
C MET A 643 -16.22 21.63 -12.36
N THR A 644 -15.43 22.69 -12.36
CA THR A 644 -14.29 22.85 -13.27
C THR A 644 -13.28 21.73 -13.07
N LEU A 645 -12.87 21.48 -11.82
CA LEU A 645 -11.92 20.42 -11.48
C LEU A 645 -12.48 19.02 -11.82
N LEU A 646 -13.76 18.79 -11.57
CA LEU A 646 -14.42 17.52 -11.87
C LEU A 646 -14.51 17.22 -13.37
N ARG A 647 -14.50 18.24 -14.23
CA ARG A 647 -14.45 18.07 -15.69
C ARG A 647 -13.05 17.87 -16.24
N LEU A 648 -12.04 18.46 -15.59
CA LEU A 648 -10.64 18.28 -15.96
C LEU A 648 -10.11 16.89 -15.57
N LEU A 649 -10.67 16.30 -14.52
CA LEU A 649 -10.24 14.99 -14.00
C LEU A 649 -11.17 13.86 -14.50
N PRO A 650 -10.65 12.74 -15.04
CA PRO A 650 -11.46 11.65 -15.60
C PRO A 650 -12.05 10.73 -14.50
N ILE A 651 -12.80 11.31 -13.56
CA ILE A 651 -13.27 10.62 -12.35
C ILE A 651 -14.56 9.81 -12.62
N ALA A 652 -15.42 10.28 -13.53
CA ALA A 652 -16.69 9.61 -13.86
C ALA A 652 -17.20 9.96 -15.27
N PRO A 653 -18.07 9.11 -15.87
CA PRO A 653 -18.68 9.38 -17.17
C PRO A 653 -19.51 10.67 -17.20
N PHE A 654 -19.50 11.37 -18.33
CA PHE A 654 -20.16 12.68 -18.53
C PHE A 654 -21.61 12.71 -18.00
N THR A 655 -22.45 11.77 -18.42
CA THR A 655 -23.87 11.70 -18.02
C THR A 655 -24.06 11.50 -16.52
N VAL A 656 -23.19 10.70 -15.89
CA VAL A 656 -23.23 10.44 -14.45
C VAL A 656 -22.93 11.71 -13.67
N VAL A 657 -21.91 12.46 -14.08
CA VAL A 657 -21.56 13.75 -13.46
C VAL A 657 -22.75 14.72 -13.52
N ASN A 658 -23.41 14.80 -14.68
CA ASN A 658 -24.50 15.74 -14.93
C ASN A 658 -25.75 15.42 -14.10
N LEU A 659 -26.17 14.15 -14.11
CA LEU A 659 -27.32 13.68 -13.34
C LEU A 659 -27.11 13.91 -11.84
N VAL A 660 -25.90 13.60 -11.35
CA VAL A 660 -25.55 13.73 -9.92
C VAL A 660 -25.44 15.19 -9.52
N ALA A 661 -24.88 16.05 -10.36
CA ALA A 661 -24.86 17.49 -10.13
C ALA A 661 -26.28 18.07 -10.07
N GLY A 662 -27.18 17.62 -10.96
CA GLY A 662 -28.60 17.99 -10.99
C GLY A 662 -29.38 17.55 -9.75
N ALA A 663 -29.08 16.35 -9.25
CA ALA A 663 -29.63 15.79 -8.01
C ALA A 663 -29.00 16.35 -6.71
N SER A 664 -27.99 17.21 -6.82
CA SER A 664 -27.23 17.78 -5.70
C SER A 664 -27.59 19.26 -5.47
N HIS A 665 -26.97 19.89 -4.47
CA HIS A 665 -27.26 21.29 -4.10
C HIS A 665 -26.60 22.35 -5.01
N ILE A 666 -25.97 21.97 -6.13
CA ILE A 666 -25.32 22.94 -7.04
C ILE A 666 -26.38 23.65 -7.85
N GLY A 667 -26.34 24.99 -7.90
CA GLY A 667 -27.19 25.78 -8.79
C GLY A 667 -26.84 25.58 -10.27
N LEU A 668 -27.84 25.62 -11.16
CA LEU A 668 -27.66 25.45 -12.60
C LEU A 668 -26.59 26.38 -13.18
N ARG A 669 -26.54 27.64 -12.71
CA ARG A 669 -25.53 28.64 -13.12
C ARG A 669 -24.12 28.15 -12.84
N ASP A 670 -23.83 27.78 -11.60
CA ASP A 670 -22.49 27.34 -11.18
C ASP A 670 -22.06 26.06 -11.90
N TYR A 671 -23.02 25.16 -12.11
CA TYR A 671 -22.80 23.93 -12.85
C TYR A 671 -22.44 24.18 -14.32
N LEU A 672 -23.19 25.04 -15.01
CA LEU A 672 -22.93 25.36 -16.42
C LEU A 672 -21.64 26.15 -16.60
N VAL A 673 -21.38 27.14 -15.75
CA VAL A 673 -20.13 27.92 -15.82
C VAL A 673 -18.93 27.03 -15.54
N GLY A 674 -18.95 26.22 -14.47
CA GLY A 674 -17.86 25.28 -14.18
C GLY A 674 -17.68 24.20 -15.25
N THR A 675 -18.78 23.74 -15.85
CA THR A 675 -18.71 22.78 -16.97
C THR A 675 -18.11 23.42 -18.23
N ALA A 676 -18.45 24.67 -18.54
CA ALA A 676 -17.89 25.40 -19.66
C ALA A 676 -16.37 25.60 -19.50
N ILE A 677 -15.93 26.12 -18.35
CA ILE A 677 -14.51 26.34 -18.07
C ILE A 677 -13.73 25.02 -18.14
N GLY A 678 -14.28 23.94 -17.58
CA GLY A 678 -13.60 22.65 -17.54
C GLY A 678 -13.60 21.86 -18.85
N MET A 679 -14.55 22.11 -19.77
CA MET A 679 -14.67 21.32 -21.01
C MET A 679 -14.29 22.07 -22.28
N LEU A 680 -14.54 23.38 -22.39
CA LEU A 680 -14.29 24.13 -23.64
C LEU A 680 -12.84 24.04 -24.13
N PRO A 681 -11.80 24.14 -23.27
CA PRO A 681 -10.41 23.97 -23.72
C PRO A 681 -10.15 22.58 -24.33
N GLY A 682 -10.69 21.53 -23.69
CA GLY A 682 -10.57 20.15 -24.17
C GLY A 682 -11.34 19.91 -25.48
N ILE A 683 -12.51 20.53 -25.65
CA ILE A 683 -13.31 20.47 -26.88
C ILE A 683 -12.55 21.14 -28.03
N ALA A 684 -12.03 22.36 -27.82
CA ALA A 684 -11.26 23.09 -28.84
C ALA A 684 -10.08 22.26 -29.33
N LEU A 685 -9.34 21.67 -28.38
CA LEU A 685 -8.20 20.83 -28.67
C LEU A 685 -8.59 19.55 -29.41
N THR A 686 -9.61 18.83 -28.93
CA THR A 686 -10.07 17.56 -29.53
C THR A 686 -10.58 17.78 -30.96
N VAL A 687 -11.37 18.84 -31.18
CA VAL A 687 -11.90 19.19 -32.49
C VAL A 687 -10.77 19.59 -33.45
N THR A 688 -9.82 20.41 -32.98
CA THR A 688 -8.68 20.83 -33.82
C THR A 688 -7.79 19.63 -34.16
N PHE A 689 -7.52 18.76 -33.20
CA PHE A 689 -6.77 17.53 -33.42
C PHE A 689 -7.50 16.61 -34.41
N ALA A 690 -8.80 16.40 -34.24
CA ALA A 690 -9.61 15.56 -35.12
C ALA A 690 -9.62 16.10 -36.55
N HIS A 691 -9.80 17.42 -36.73
CA HIS A 691 -9.72 18.08 -38.02
C HIS A 691 -8.36 17.88 -38.69
N GLN A 692 -7.25 18.09 -37.95
CA GLN A 692 -5.90 17.93 -38.49
C GLN A 692 -5.54 16.46 -38.78
N LEU A 693 -6.04 15.52 -37.99
CA LEU A 693 -5.91 14.10 -38.25
C LEU A 693 -6.65 13.71 -39.55
N GLY A 694 -7.86 14.22 -39.76
CA GLY A 694 -8.61 14.04 -41.00
C GLY A 694 -7.86 14.63 -42.20
N ALA A 695 -7.29 15.84 -42.07
CA ALA A 695 -6.50 16.47 -43.10
C ALA A 695 -5.21 15.68 -43.43
N ALA A 696 -4.51 15.18 -42.42
CA ALA A 696 -3.29 14.37 -42.59
C ALA A 696 -3.57 13.01 -43.28
N LEU A 697 -4.73 12.42 -43.03
CA LEU A 697 -5.14 11.15 -43.66
C LEU A 697 -5.64 11.34 -45.10
N ALA A 698 -6.35 12.45 -45.38
CA ALA A 698 -6.87 12.74 -46.72
C ALA A 698 -5.80 13.31 -47.66
N HIS A 699 -4.91 14.17 -47.14
CA HIS A 699 -3.85 14.84 -47.89
C HIS A 699 -2.55 14.84 -47.07
N PRO A 700 -1.77 13.75 -47.09
CA PRO A 700 -0.55 13.62 -46.30
C PRO A 700 0.51 14.62 -46.78
N GLY A 701 0.66 15.72 -46.05
CA GLY A 701 1.65 16.77 -46.31
C GLY A 701 2.42 17.19 -45.05
N PRO A 702 3.65 17.72 -45.17
CA PRO A 702 4.51 18.07 -44.03
C PRO A 702 3.86 19.03 -43.04
N ALA A 703 3.02 19.95 -43.53
CA ALA A 703 2.30 20.93 -42.71
C ALA A 703 1.26 20.27 -41.77
N ALA A 704 0.56 19.22 -42.22
CA ALA A 704 -0.43 18.53 -41.40
C ALA A 704 0.22 17.77 -40.23
N PHE A 705 1.36 17.12 -40.49
CA PHE A 705 2.16 16.46 -39.45
C PHE A 705 2.83 17.46 -38.50
N ALA A 706 3.27 18.62 -39.00
CA ALA A 706 3.80 19.71 -38.16
C ALA A 706 2.73 20.27 -37.21
N TRP A 707 1.49 20.44 -37.67
CA TRP A 707 0.37 20.86 -36.81
C TRP A 707 0.01 19.81 -35.77
N LEU A 708 -0.01 18.52 -36.13
CA LEU A 708 -0.22 17.42 -35.18
C LEU A 708 0.89 17.36 -34.12
N ALA A 709 2.15 17.55 -34.51
CA ALA A 709 3.28 17.62 -33.58
C ALA A 709 3.19 18.84 -32.64
N ALA A 710 2.79 20.01 -33.16
CA ALA A 710 2.58 21.22 -32.36
C ALA A 710 1.45 21.06 -31.35
N ILE A 711 0.31 20.49 -31.76
CA ILE A 711 -0.83 20.19 -30.88
C ILE A 711 -0.42 19.17 -29.80
N GLY A 712 0.34 18.14 -30.19
CA GLY A 712 0.93 17.17 -29.25
C GLY A 712 1.87 17.82 -28.24
N ALA A 713 2.73 18.73 -28.68
CA ALA A 713 3.64 19.48 -27.80
C ALA A 713 2.90 20.40 -26.82
N VAL A 714 1.84 21.09 -27.26
CA VAL A 714 0.97 21.91 -26.40
C VAL A 714 0.25 21.04 -25.36
N LEU A 715 -0.23 19.86 -25.75
CA LEU A 715 -0.86 18.88 -24.87
C LEU A 715 0.07 18.38 -23.77
N ILE A 716 1.29 18.01 -24.15
CA ILE A 716 2.35 17.58 -23.23
C ILE A 716 2.74 18.76 -22.33
N GLY A 717 2.93 19.95 -22.88
CA GLY A 717 3.24 21.16 -22.13
C GLY A 717 2.16 21.54 -21.12
N ALA A 718 0.88 21.48 -21.51
CA ALA A 718 -0.25 21.75 -20.64
C ALA A 718 -0.38 20.70 -19.53
N SER A 719 -0.11 19.43 -19.83
CA SER A 719 -0.09 18.35 -18.84
C SER A 719 1.08 18.51 -17.86
N VAL A 720 2.27 18.87 -18.33
CA VAL A 720 3.44 19.18 -17.49
C VAL A 720 3.21 20.43 -16.65
N LEU A 721 2.60 21.47 -17.20
CA LEU A 721 2.25 22.70 -16.49
C LEU A 721 1.17 22.45 -15.43
N LEU A 722 0.13 21.67 -15.76
CA LEU A 722 -0.90 21.25 -14.81
C LEU A 722 -0.27 20.45 -13.67
N VAL A 723 0.61 19.50 -13.98
CA VAL A 723 1.37 18.75 -12.97
C VAL A 723 2.25 19.70 -12.14
N ARG A 724 2.89 20.70 -12.74
CA ARG A 724 3.70 21.70 -12.02
C ARG A 724 2.87 22.65 -11.15
N ILE A 725 1.70 23.08 -11.59
CA ILE A 725 0.76 23.92 -10.82
C ILE A 725 0.20 23.10 -9.67
N LEU A 726 -0.20 21.85 -9.92
CA LEU A 726 -0.63 20.92 -8.88
C LEU A 726 0.49 20.66 -7.86
N ARG A 727 1.76 20.61 -8.30
CA ARG A 727 2.95 20.51 -7.44
C ARG A 727 3.31 21.82 -6.70
N ARG A 728 2.80 22.98 -7.13
CA ARG A 728 3.00 24.28 -6.45
C ARG A 728 1.86 24.63 -5.49
N LEU A 729 0.71 23.98 -5.66
CA LEU A 729 -0.44 24.03 -4.75
C LEU A 729 -0.39 22.94 -3.67
N GLN A 730 0.60 22.04 -3.76
CA GLN A 730 1.12 21.17 -2.71
C GLN A 730 2.26 21.90 -1.99
#